data_AF-A0A099P2D2-F1
#
_entry.id   AF-A0A099P2D2-F1
#
_cell.length_a   1.000
_cell.length_b   1.000
_cell.length_c   1.000
_cell.angle_alpha   90.00
_cell.angle_beta   90.00
_cell.angle_gamma   90.00
#
_symmetry.space_group_name_H-M   'P 1'
#
loop_
_entity.id
_entity.type
_entity.pdbx_description
1 polymer ?
#
loop_
_entity_poly.entity_id
_entity_poly.type
_entity_poly.pdbx_seq_one_letter_code
_entity_poly.pdbx_strand_id
1 'polypeptide(L)'
;MSQDDREVWFLINHAERELKNAHDLLKTHISNNQEREGVLPISNYNTFIKSALNSYFKVLRNYTGILDASIQSSLYYKTAHTLFKESMSLDLASDYCTRGIQICNKNEPTLTLTKLKLLYLHFQIKLQLKPINEQVGYLNNIIENEIPENSSFGILKLFFRFVKFKHFSSLYTVEKNVKEVQLILDGVERFSFANSTTFLQLVLVNLIEYQLMNSQPLSDIEKCLHKLKLINERSSDHLRIQFTSMHHLLDMYLSLYSMDLKAFQEKSLKCEEFRKTLKERKIQLGSNLQFVLICGDSHFVFYSKWMTTLEYFYTTTLYSAVGFSFFSWKNKIADTLFKRLSNNAYDKIQISGKIETLEDFQHEVVRFNYLKSITLLQKILCDFTNDKYPNADEPLIETGLEELVENFNSKRFTGYELLFFSTLIPYIKFILAMVYQRNGHYLKSLYYYSQLIQKKPVSKPSVTGMPLMVSFDALSLYSVLNSVPILQFLIESEKDINKNLSEFDLNYDQSMKRFSNLLRIKDILKQKIETLSYIPENTDNLYVKASINTIQYFYFSNPWIASNTEPFKDSPLLLAILEMIYGYTYKTDPGLSEIDNINNKINHFTRACKYSIVTVDSDSHSNRLAMLGYWEIWNVMNKNKNLFPSEQIEKVWGKYSYFASESSPNPKRVKFN
;
A
#
# COMPACT_ATOMS: atom_id res chain seq x y z
N MET A 1 -44.25 -38.29 -4.71
CA MET A 1 -42.87 -38.47 -4.22
C MET A 1 -42.71 -39.91 -3.78
N SER A 2 -41.76 -40.60 -4.39
CA SER A 2 -41.31 -41.94 -3.96
C SER A 2 -40.65 -41.88 -2.58
N GLN A 3 -40.43 -43.03 -1.95
CA GLN A 3 -39.70 -43.10 -0.67
C GLN A 3 -38.25 -42.62 -0.83
N ASP A 4 -37.63 -42.91 -1.98
CA ASP A 4 -36.28 -42.47 -2.33
C ASP A 4 -36.20 -40.94 -2.51
N ASP A 5 -37.22 -40.32 -3.13
CA ASP A 5 -37.28 -38.85 -3.23
C ASP A 5 -37.28 -38.20 -1.84
N ARG A 6 -38.05 -38.75 -0.90
CA ARG A 6 -38.12 -38.23 0.47
C ARG A 6 -36.78 -38.37 1.20
N GLU A 7 -36.07 -39.49 1.01
CA GLU A 7 -34.76 -39.70 1.62
C GLU A 7 -33.70 -38.75 1.04
N VAL A 8 -33.70 -38.52 -0.28
CA VAL A 8 -32.81 -37.54 -0.94
C VAL A 8 -33.00 -36.14 -0.35
N TRP A 9 -34.25 -35.65 -0.30
CA TRP A 9 -34.53 -34.32 0.25
C TRP A 9 -34.22 -34.22 1.75
N PHE A 10 -34.46 -35.29 2.52
CA PHE A 10 -34.07 -35.35 3.92
C PHE A 10 -32.55 -35.21 4.08
N LEU A 11 -31.75 -35.94 3.31
CA LEU A 11 -30.29 -35.90 3.37
C LEU A 11 -29.74 -34.53 2.94
N ILE A 12 -30.31 -33.91 1.91
CA ILE A 12 -29.92 -32.55 1.48
C ILE A 12 -30.23 -31.52 2.58
N ASN A 13 -31.44 -31.56 3.14
CA ASN A 13 -31.84 -30.64 4.21
C ASN A 13 -31.02 -30.86 5.50
N HIS A 14 -30.69 -32.13 5.81
CA HIS A 14 -29.80 -32.46 6.91
C HIS A 14 -28.41 -31.85 6.70
N ALA A 15 -27.82 -32.00 5.50
CA ALA A 15 -26.53 -31.41 5.19
C ALA A 15 -26.52 -29.88 5.34
N GLU A 16 -27.56 -29.20 4.85
CA GLU A 16 -27.70 -27.75 4.98
C GLU A 16 -27.85 -27.31 6.44
N ARG A 17 -28.57 -28.08 7.26
CA ARG A 17 -28.68 -27.82 8.70
C ARG A 17 -27.35 -27.99 9.42
N GLU A 18 -26.58 -29.02 9.09
CA GLU A 18 -25.28 -29.29 9.70
C GLU A 18 -24.26 -28.21 9.33
N LEU A 19 -24.23 -27.75 8.07
CA LEU A 19 -23.43 -26.59 7.67
C LEU A 19 -23.81 -25.34 8.46
N LYS A 20 -25.11 -25.08 8.61
CA LYS A 20 -25.59 -23.95 9.41
C LYS A 20 -25.17 -24.06 10.87
N ASN A 21 -25.26 -25.25 11.48
CA ASN A 21 -24.81 -25.49 12.85
C ASN A 21 -23.30 -25.23 13.00
N ALA A 22 -22.48 -25.65 12.04
CA ALA A 22 -21.05 -25.37 12.01
C ALA A 22 -20.78 -23.85 11.98
N HIS A 23 -21.47 -23.13 11.09
CA HIS A 23 -21.29 -21.69 10.91
C HIS A 23 -21.80 -20.89 12.11
N ASP A 24 -22.89 -21.32 12.76
CA ASP A 24 -23.42 -20.68 13.96
C ASP A 24 -22.54 -20.96 15.20
N LEU A 25 -21.90 -22.13 15.28
CA LEU A 25 -20.87 -22.43 16.28
C LEU A 25 -19.65 -21.50 16.15
N LEU A 26 -19.22 -21.23 14.92
CA LEU A 26 -18.12 -20.31 14.65
C LEU A 26 -18.49 -18.88 15.09
N LYS A 27 -19.69 -18.40 14.76
CA LYS A 27 -20.18 -17.08 15.17
C LYS A 27 -20.26 -16.92 16.68
N THR A 28 -20.79 -17.93 17.39
CA THR A 28 -20.91 -17.89 18.86
C THR A 28 -19.53 -17.90 19.54
N HIS A 29 -18.55 -18.61 18.98
CA HIS A 29 -17.18 -18.55 19.49
C HIS A 29 -16.56 -17.16 19.29
N ILE A 30 -16.75 -16.56 18.11
CA ILE A 30 -16.26 -15.20 17.81
C ILE A 30 -16.91 -14.15 18.73
N SER A 31 -18.21 -14.27 19.04
CA SER A 31 -18.90 -13.32 19.91
C SER A 31 -18.52 -13.44 21.39
N ASN A 32 -18.13 -14.64 21.84
CA ASN A 32 -17.90 -14.94 23.26
C ASN A 32 -16.43 -14.80 23.70
N ASN A 33 -15.46 -14.75 22.77
CA ASN A 33 -14.03 -14.61 23.07
C ASN A 33 -13.58 -13.19 23.45
N GLN A 34 -14.44 -12.41 24.11
CA GLN A 34 -14.00 -11.16 24.74
C GLN A 34 -13.15 -11.38 26.00
N GLU A 35 -13.03 -12.61 26.54
CA GLU A 35 -12.39 -12.80 27.86
C GLU A 35 -11.46 -14.01 28.09
N ARG A 36 -11.33 -15.04 27.23
CA ARG A 36 -10.41 -16.17 27.55
C ARG A 36 -9.79 -16.84 26.33
N GLU A 37 -8.54 -17.29 26.50
CA GLU A 37 -7.72 -18.17 25.66
C GLU A 37 -8.36 -19.56 25.44
N GLY A 38 -9.62 -19.61 24.97
CA GLY A 38 -10.32 -20.84 24.68
C GLY A 38 -9.99 -21.32 23.27
N VAL A 39 -9.33 -22.46 23.15
CA VAL A 39 -9.14 -23.20 21.89
C VAL A 39 -10.49 -23.33 21.20
N LEU A 40 -10.59 -22.80 19.99
CA LEU A 40 -11.76 -22.94 19.11
C LEU A 40 -12.13 -24.43 19.08
N PRO A 41 -13.40 -24.83 19.29
CA PRO A 41 -13.80 -26.25 19.27
C PRO A 41 -13.82 -26.76 17.81
N ILE A 42 -12.65 -26.71 17.16
CA ILE A 42 -12.35 -27.10 15.79
C ILE A 42 -12.81 -28.54 15.56
N SER A 43 -12.73 -29.40 16.57
CA SER A 43 -13.25 -30.77 16.52
C SER A 43 -14.75 -30.81 16.24
N ASN A 44 -15.55 -29.99 16.92
CA ASN A 44 -17.01 -29.97 16.77
C ASN A 44 -17.40 -29.31 15.45
N TYR A 45 -16.74 -28.21 15.08
CA TYR A 45 -16.91 -27.58 13.77
C TYR A 45 -16.67 -28.58 12.63
N ASN A 46 -15.52 -29.25 12.64
CA ASN A 46 -15.15 -30.23 11.62
C ASN A 46 -16.08 -31.46 11.63
N THR A 47 -16.67 -31.82 12.78
CA THR A 47 -17.66 -32.90 12.87
C THR A 47 -18.94 -32.55 12.10
N PHE A 48 -19.45 -31.33 12.27
CA PHE A 48 -20.61 -30.84 11.51
C PHE A 48 -20.32 -30.75 10.00
N ILE A 49 -19.16 -30.22 9.61
CA ILE A 49 -18.74 -30.19 8.19
C ILE A 49 -18.67 -31.60 7.59
N LYS A 50 -18.05 -32.54 8.31
CA LYS A 50 -17.95 -33.95 7.89
C LYS A 50 -19.33 -34.61 7.76
N SER A 51 -20.23 -34.35 8.71
CA SER A 51 -21.62 -34.81 8.69
C SER A 51 -22.35 -34.33 7.43
N ALA A 52 -22.23 -33.03 7.11
CA ALA A 52 -22.82 -32.45 5.90
C ALA A 52 -22.26 -33.07 4.61
N LEU A 53 -20.94 -33.18 4.50
CA LEU A 53 -20.28 -33.79 3.33
C LEU A 53 -20.68 -35.25 3.15
N ASN A 54 -20.78 -36.03 4.23
CA ASN A 54 -21.23 -37.42 4.17
C ASN A 54 -22.66 -37.54 3.63
N SER A 55 -23.57 -36.65 4.02
CA SER A 55 -24.92 -36.60 3.47
C SER A 55 -24.91 -36.32 1.97
N TYR A 56 -24.13 -35.33 1.51
CA TYR A 56 -24.00 -35.05 0.08
C TYR A 56 -23.39 -36.23 -0.69
N PHE A 57 -22.35 -36.87 -0.16
CA PHE A 57 -21.73 -38.05 -0.76
C PHE A 57 -22.70 -39.24 -0.84
N LYS A 58 -23.52 -39.46 0.19
CA LYS A 58 -24.53 -40.52 0.18
C LYS A 58 -25.56 -40.29 -0.93
N VAL A 59 -26.02 -39.05 -1.10
CA VAL A 59 -26.94 -38.68 -2.19
C VAL A 59 -26.28 -38.91 -3.57
N LEU A 60 -25.07 -38.37 -3.78
CA LEU A 60 -24.34 -38.49 -5.05
C LEU A 60 -23.77 -39.88 -5.37
N ARG A 61 -23.82 -40.84 -4.44
CA ARG A 61 -23.39 -42.22 -4.70
C ARG A 61 -24.57 -43.16 -4.93
N ASN A 62 -25.62 -43.02 -4.13
CA ASN A 62 -26.69 -44.02 -4.08
C ASN A 62 -27.92 -43.62 -4.88
N TYR A 63 -28.10 -42.33 -5.18
CA TYR A 63 -29.36 -41.81 -5.76
C TYR A 63 -29.15 -41.11 -7.11
N THR A 64 -27.97 -41.21 -7.74
CA THR A 64 -27.69 -40.54 -9.03
C THR A 64 -28.61 -40.96 -10.17
N GLY A 65 -29.13 -42.19 -10.14
CA GLY A 65 -30.07 -42.68 -11.16
C GLY A 65 -31.47 -42.09 -11.07
N ILE A 66 -31.79 -41.40 -9.97
CA ILE A 66 -33.13 -40.84 -9.68
C ILE A 66 -33.11 -39.31 -9.76
N LEU A 67 -31.94 -38.68 -9.57
CA LEU A 67 -31.79 -37.23 -9.65
C LEU A 67 -31.88 -36.73 -11.08
N ASP A 68 -32.61 -35.64 -11.30
CA ASP A 68 -32.51 -34.90 -12.55
C ASP A 68 -31.11 -34.27 -12.71
N ALA A 69 -30.71 -33.99 -13.96
CA ALA A 69 -29.39 -33.46 -14.25
C ALA A 69 -29.13 -32.07 -13.63
N SER A 70 -30.19 -31.27 -13.37
CA SER A 70 -30.10 -29.93 -12.79
C SER A 70 -29.79 -29.99 -11.29
N ILE A 71 -30.54 -30.79 -10.54
CA ILE A 71 -30.33 -31.09 -9.12
C ILE A 71 -28.98 -31.77 -8.95
N GLN A 72 -28.65 -32.74 -9.80
CA GLN A 72 -27.38 -33.46 -9.72
C GLN A 72 -26.19 -32.52 -9.93
N SER A 73 -26.20 -31.68 -10.98
CA SER A 73 -25.11 -30.70 -11.24
C SER A 73 -25.01 -29.63 -10.16
N SER A 74 -26.14 -29.16 -9.62
CA SER A 74 -26.19 -28.25 -8.46
C SER A 74 -25.60 -28.88 -7.20
N LEU A 75 -25.87 -30.17 -6.97
CA LEU A 75 -25.33 -30.91 -5.83
C LEU A 75 -23.83 -31.18 -5.97
N TYR A 76 -23.34 -31.45 -7.19
CA TYR A 76 -21.90 -31.49 -7.49
C TYR A 76 -21.24 -30.14 -7.18
N TYR A 77 -21.84 -29.03 -7.60
CA TYR A 77 -21.35 -27.68 -7.30
C TYR A 77 -21.30 -27.43 -5.79
N LYS A 78 -22.39 -27.70 -5.06
CA LYS A 78 -22.45 -27.54 -3.59
C LYS A 78 -21.37 -28.38 -2.89
N THR A 79 -21.23 -29.65 -3.27
CA THR A 79 -20.24 -30.57 -2.68
C THR A 79 -18.82 -30.09 -2.92
N ALA A 80 -18.48 -29.73 -4.17
CA ALA A 80 -17.16 -29.21 -4.51
C ALA A 80 -16.88 -27.88 -3.80
N HIS A 81 -17.88 -27.00 -3.69
CA HIS A 81 -17.74 -25.71 -3.01
C HIS A 81 -17.50 -25.89 -1.51
N THR A 82 -18.25 -26.77 -0.84
CA THR A 82 -18.02 -27.09 0.58
C THR A 82 -16.65 -27.72 0.79
N LEU A 83 -16.22 -28.66 -0.07
CA LEU A 83 -14.87 -29.24 0.02
C LEU A 83 -13.78 -28.19 -0.16
N PHE A 84 -13.95 -27.28 -1.12
CA PHE A 84 -12.99 -26.21 -1.39
C PHE A 84 -12.89 -25.22 -0.23
N LYS A 85 -14.01 -24.89 0.41
CA LYS A 85 -14.07 -23.89 1.49
C LYS A 85 -13.74 -24.42 2.88
N GLU A 86 -14.10 -25.66 3.17
CA GLU A 86 -14.09 -26.19 4.53
C GLU A 86 -13.11 -27.36 4.72
N SER A 87 -12.35 -27.74 3.68
CA SER A 87 -11.42 -28.88 3.74
C SER A 87 -10.15 -28.66 2.93
N MET A 88 -9.13 -29.47 3.22
CA MET A 88 -7.88 -29.52 2.42
C MET A 88 -7.96 -30.50 1.24
N SER A 89 -9.12 -31.12 0.99
CA SER A 89 -9.29 -32.15 -0.06
C SER A 89 -9.55 -31.53 -1.43
N LEU A 90 -8.60 -30.73 -1.91
CA LEU A 90 -8.71 -29.96 -3.16
C LEU A 90 -8.81 -30.87 -4.40
N ASP A 91 -8.10 -32.00 -4.43
CA ASP A 91 -8.20 -32.97 -5.54
C ASP A 91 -9.62 -33.56 -5.64
N LEU A 92 -10.21 -33.92 -4.49
CA LEU A 92 -11.58 -34.42 -4.44
C LEU A 92 -12.57 -33.34 -4.90
N ALA A 93 -12.39 -32.10 -4.45
CA ALA A 93 -13.22 -30.98 -4.92
C ALA A 93 -13.13 -30.82 -6.46
N SER A 94 -11.92 -30.95 -7.02
CA SER A 94 -11.65 -30.91 -8.46
C SER A 94 -12.36 -32.03 -9.23
N ASP A 95 -12.40 -33.25 -8.67
CA ASP A 95 -13.11 -34.40 -9.25
C ASP A 95 -14.62 -34.17 -9.29
N TYR A 96 -15.22 -33.67 -8.19
CA TYR A 96 -16.64 -33.34 -8.15
C TYR A 96 -17.00 -32.22 -9.14
N CYS A 97 -16.14 -31.22 -9.31
CA CYS A 97 -16.28 -30.21 -10.36
C CYS A 97 -16.30 -30.85 -11.77
N THR A 98 -15.33 -31.72 -12.06
CA THR A 98 -15.20 -32.37 -13.37
C THR A 98 -16.41 -33.24 -13.70
N ARG A 99 -16.92 -34.02 -12.74
CA ARG A 99 -18.13 -34.83 -12.90
C ARG A 99 -19.37 -33.96 -13.14
N GLY A 100 -19.52 -32.87 -12.40
CA GLY A 100 -20.60 -31.90 -12.62
C GLY A 100 -20.55 -31.28 -14.02
N ILE A 101 -19.36 -30.88 -14.49
CA ILE A 101 -19.15 -30.32 -15.83
C ILE A 101 -19.55 -31.33 -16.92
N GLN A 102 -19.17 -32.60 -16.77
CA GLN A 102 -19.55 -33.66 -17.72
C GLN A 102 -21.07 -33.85 -17.81
N ILE A 103 -21.79 -33.76 -16.68
CA ILE A 103 -23.26 -33.82 -16.67
C ILE A 103 -23.84 -32.61 -17.40
N CYS A 104 -23.33 -31.40 -17.12
CA CYS A 104 -23.80 -30.21 -17.81
C CYS A 104 -23.55 -30.28 -19.32
N ASN A 105 -22.37 -30.73 -19.76
CA ASN A 105 -22.03 -30.88 -21.19
C ASN A 105 -23.02 -31.78 -21.94
N LYS A 106 -23.46 -32.88 -21.32
CA LYS A 106 -24.45 -33.80 -21.93
C LYS A 106 -25.85 -33.19 -22.05
N ASN A 107 -26.13 -32.12 -21.30
CA ASN A 107 -27.43 -31.48 -21.18
C ASN A 107 -27.36 -30.00 -21.58
N GLU A 108 -26.41 -29.61 -22.43
CA GLU A 108 -26.41 -28.29 -23.04
C GLU A 108 -27.56 -28.18 -24.06
N PRO A 109 -28.17 -26.98 -24.24
CA PRO A 109 -27.78 -25.69 -23.67
C PRO A 109 -28.42 -25.34 -22.30
N THR A 110 -29.34 -26.16 -21.78
CA THR A 110 -30.13 -25.80 -20.57
C THR A 110 -29.26 -25.63 -19.32
N LEU A 111 -28.18 -26.40 -19.16
CA LEU A 111 -27.28 -26.33 -18.00
C LEU A 111 -26.02 -25.49 -18.21
N THR A 112 -25.96 -24.66 -19.26
CA THR A 112 -24.78 -23.84 -19.61
C THR A 112 -24.32 -22.95 -18.44
N LEU A 113 -25.25 -22.33 -17.71
CA LEU A 113 -24.88 -21.44 -16.60
C LEU A 113 -24.30 -22.22 -15.40
N THR A 114 -24.86 -23.39 -15.09
CA THR A 114 -24.35 -24.27 -14.04
C THR A 114 -22.97 -24.81 -14.40
N LYS A 115 -22.75 -25.16 -15.68
CA LYS A 115 -21.43 -25.51 -16.21
C LYS A 115 -20.41 -24.39 -15.97
N LEU A 116 -20.76 -23.14 -16.31
CA LEU A 116 -19.88 -21.99 -16.14
C LEU A 116 -19.56 -21.70 -14.66
N LYS A 117 -20.53 -21.90 -13.74
CA LYS A 117 -20.29 -21.84 -12.29
C LYS A 117 -19.30 -22.92 -11.83
N LEU A 118 -19.46 -24.16 -12.31
CA LEU A 118 -18.54 -25.26 -12.01
C LEU A 118 -17.15 -25.05 -12.61
N LEU A 119 -17.05 -24.53 -13.84
CA LEU A 119 -15.79 -24.17 -14.48
C LEU A 119 -15.04 -23.09 -13.70
N TYR A 120 -15.77 -22.08 -13.22
CA TYR A 120 -15.21 -21.02 -12.38
C TYR A 120 -14.71 -21.57 -11.02
N LEU A 121 -15.51 -22.39 -10.34
CA LEU A 121 -15.08 -23.03 -9.09
C LEU A 121 -13.86 -23.94 -9.30
N HIS A 122 -13.85 -24.71 -10.39
CA HIS A 122 -12.72 -25.56 -10.76
C HIS A 122 -11.46 -24.74 -11.05
N PHE A 123 -11.60 -23.57 -11.67
CA PHE A 123 -10.50 -22.62 -11.83
C PHE A 123 -9.97 -22.14 -10.47
N GLN A 124 -10.85 -21.80 -9.51
CA GLN A 124 -10.45 -21.38 -8.16
C GLN A 124 -9.71 -22.49 -7.39
N ILE A 125 -10.14 -23.74 -7.53
CA ILE A 125 -9.45 -24.91 -6.95
C ILE A 125 -8.07 -25.10 -7.60
N LYS A 126 -8.00 -25.07 -8.94
CA LYS A 126 -6.74 -25.20 -9.67
C LYS A 126 -5.74 -24.10 -9.33
N LEU A 127 -6.23 -22.89 -9.03
CA LEU A 127 -5.44 -21.76 -8.55
C LEU A 127 -4.57 -22.11 -7.33
N GLN A 128 -5.07 -22.98 -6.44
CA GLN A 128 -4.35 -23.44 -5.24
C GLN A 128 -3.48 -24.68 -5.50
N LEU A 129 -3.86 -25.55 -6.45
CA LEU A 129 -3.18 -26.83 -6.70
C LEU A 129 -2.01 -26.76 -7.69
N LYS A 130 -2.09 -25.88 -8.69
CA LYS A 130 -1.25 -25.94 -9.89
C LYS A 130 -0.29 -24.74 -10.05
N PRO A 131 0.72 -24.82 -10.92
CA PRO A 131 1.51 -23.65 -11.30
C PRO A 131 0.69 -22.65 -12.12
N ILE A 132 1.04 -21.36 -11.98
CA ILE A 132 0.33 -20.21 -12.57
C ILE A 132 0.12 -20.34 -14.10
N ASN A 133 1.12 -20.82 -14.84
CA ASN A 133 1.06 -20.88 -16.31
C ASN A 133 -0.06 -21.80 -16.84
N GLU A 134 -0.27 -22.96 -16.20
CA GLU A 134 -1.35 -23.88 -16.58
C GLU A 134 -2.74 -23.29 -16.29
N GLN A 135 -2.85 -22.48 -15.24
CA GLN A 135 -4.11 -21.87 -14.83
C GLN A 135 -4.53 -20.75 -15.77
N VAL A 136 -3.58 -19.96 -16.29
CA VAL A 136 -3.84 -18.94 -17.31
C VAL A 136 -4.38 -19.60 -18.58
N GLY A 137 -3.76 -20.70 -19.03
CA GLY A 137 -4.24 -21.45 -20.18
C GLY A 137 -5.67 -21.99 -19.98
N TYR A 138 -5.95 -22.53 -18.80
CA TYR A 138 -7.29 -23.01 -18.45
C TYR A 138 -8.34 -21.88 -18.47
N LEU A 139 -8.02 -20.71 -17.93
CA LEU A 139 -8.93 -19.55 -17.94
C LEU A 139 -9.14 -19.00 -19.36
N ASN A 140 -8.10 -18.94 -20.18
CA ASN A 140 -8.24 -18.55 -21.59
C ASN A 140 -9.16 -19.53 -22.33
N ASN A 141 -9.01 -20.84 -22.12
CA ASN A 141 -9.91 -21.84 -22.71
C ASN A 141 -11.38 -21.62 -22.30
N ILE A 142 -11.65 -21.25 -21.04
CA ILE A 142 -13.02 -20.90 -20.62
C ILE A 142 -13.53 -19.69 -21.42
N ILE A 143 -12.73 -18.62 -21.53
CA ILE A 143 -13.12 -17.37 -22.20
C ILE A 143 -13.34 -17.55 -23.70
N GLU A 144 -12.50 -18.38 -24.34
CA GLU A 144 -12.46 -18.56 -25.79
C GLU A 144 -13.42 -19.65 -26.28
N ASN A 145 -13.54 -20.76 -25.54
CA ASN A 145 -14.22 -21.97 -26.04
C ASN A 145 -15.48 -22.37 -25.24
N GLU A 146 -15.59 -22.00 -23.96
CA GLU A 146 -16.70 -22.47 -23.11
C GLU A 146 -17.85 -21.46 -22.97
N ILE A 147 -17.57 -20.17 -23.11
CA ILE A 147 -18.60 -19.11 -23.04
C ILE A 147 -19.24 -18.95 -24.41
N PRO A 148 -20.58 -19.12 -24.55
CA PRO A 148 -21.26 -18.93 -25.83
C PRO A 148 -21.07 -17.51 -26.40
N GLU A 149 -20.96 -17.39 -27.73
CA GLU A 149 -20.78 -16.10 -28.40
C GLU A 149 -22.04 -15.22 -28.46
N ASN A 150 -23.19 -15.75 -28.04
CA ASN A 150 -24.45 -15.00 -27.98
C ASN A 150 -24.30 -13.74 -27.09
N SER A 151 -24.91 -12.63 -27.52
CA SER A 151 -24.96 -11.36 -26.80
C SER A 151 -25.41 -11.51 -25.34
N SER A 152 -26.27 -12.48 -25.02
CA SER A 152 -26.72 -12.78 -23.66
C SER A 152 -25.59 -13.18 -22.69
N PHE A 153 -24.46 -13.70 -23.19
CA PHE A 153 -23.31 -14.10 -22.36
C PHE A 153 -22.12 -13.13 -22.44
N GLY A 154 -22.23 -12.05 -23.23
CA GLY A 154 -21.14 -11.09 -23.43
C GLY A 154 -20.63 -10.48 -22.12
N ILE A 155 -21.53 -10.16 -21.18
CA ILE A 155 -21.16 -9.63 -19.86
C ILE A 155 -20.35 -10.64 -19.04
N LEU A 156 -20.63 -11.94 -19.18
CA LEU A 156 -19.90 -12.98 -18.48
C LEU A 156 -18.49 -13.16 -19.06
N LYS A 157 -18.34 -13.02 -20.39
CA LYS A 157 -17.02 -12.99 -21.03
C LYS A 157 -16.16 -11.85 -20.47
N LEU A 158 -16.74 -10.67 -20.30
CA LEU A 158 -16.07 -9.53 -19.64
C LEU A 158 -15.74 -9.80 -18.17
N PHE A 159 -16.63 -10.48 -17.44
CA PHE A 159 -16.37 -10.92 -16.08
C PHE A 159 -15.17 -11.87 -15.97
N PHE A 160 -15.06 -12.90 -16.82
CA PHE A 160 -13.90 -13.80 -16.79
C PHE A 160 -12.60 -13.10 -17.23
N ARG A 161 -12.65 -12.12 -18.14
CA ARG A 161 -11.50 -11.24 -18.43
C ARG A 161 -11.10 -10.40 -17.22
N PHE A 162 -12.06 -9.90 -16.44
CA PHE A 162 -11.79 -9.20 -15.19
C PHE A 162 -11.17 -10.13 -14.12
N VAL A 163 -11.65 -11.38 -14.00
CA VAL A 163 -11.03 -12.41 -13.16
C VAL A 163 -9.59 -12.67 -13.59
N LYS A 164 -9.32 -12.76 -14.89
CA LYS A 164 -7.97 -12.92 -15.44
C LYS A 164 -7.06 -11.78 -15.01
N PHE A 165 -7.52 -10.53 -15.12
CA PHE A 165 -6.79 -9.37 -14.64
C PHE A 165 -6.50 -9.45 -13.12
N LYS A 166 -7.51 -9.74 -12.30
CA LYS A 166 -7.39 -9.84 -10.83
C LYS A 166 -6.31 -10.83 -10.40
N HIS A 167 -6.23 -12.00 -11.02
CA HIS A 167 -5.32 -13.08 -10.60
C HIS A 167 -3.98 -13.10 -11.33
N PHE A 168 -3.90 -12.56 -12.54
CA PHE A 168 -2.72 -12.70 -13.42
C PHE A 168 -2.14 -11.36 -13.90
N SER A 169 -2.54 -10.23 -13.31
CA SER A 169 -1.93 -8.93 -13.60
C SER A 169 -0.41 -8.92 -13.39
N SER A 170 0.11 -9.79 -12.52
CA SER A 170 1.55 -9.97 -12.29
C SER A 170 2.34 -10.44 -13.52
N LEU A 171 1.67 -11.08 -14.48
CA LEU A 171 2.31 -11.67 -15.67
C LEU A 171 2.43 -10.72 -16.87
N TYR A 172 1.76 -9.58 -16.82
CA TYR A 172 1.68 -8.63 -17.93
C TYR A 172 2.23 -7.27 -17.51
N THR A 173 2.64 -6.47 -18.50
CA THR A 173 3.07 -5.10 -18.24
C THR A 173 1.89 -4.25 -17.76
N VAL A 174 2.20 -3.17 -17.04
CA VAL A 174 1.20 -2.25 -16.49
C VAL A 174 0.33 -1.67 -17.61
N GLU A 175 0.93 -1.28 -18.74
CA GLU A 175 0.21 -0.70 -19.89
C GLU A 175 -0.77 -1.71 -20.50
N LYS A 176 -0.36 -2.99 -20.61
CA LYS A 176 -1.22 -4.03 -21.15
C LYS A 176 -2.40 -4.29 -20.23
N ASN A 177 -2.17 -4.33 -18.92
CA ASN A 177 -3.23 -4.51 -17.92
C ASN A 177 -4.20 -3.33 -17.91
N VAL A 178 -3.70 -2.08 -17.94
CA VAL A 178 -4.55 -0.88 -17.99
C VAL A 178 -5.43 -0.89 -19.24
N LYS A 179 -4.86 -1.17 -20.42
CA LYS A 179 -5.61 -1.29 -21.67
C LYS A 179 -6.68 -2.39 -21.61
N GLU A 180 -6.34 -3.56 -21.07
CA GLU A 180 -7.28 -4.66 -20.93
C GLU A 180 -8.48 -4.28 -20.04
N VAL A 181 -8.23 -3.62 -18.91
CA VAL A 181 -9.29 -3.17 -17.99
C VAL A 181 -10.14 -2.05 -18.61
N GLN A 182 -9.53 -1.14 -19.38
CA GLN A 182 -10.28 -0.14 -20.14
C GLN A 182 -11.21 -0.79 -21.18
N LEU A 183 -10.74 -1.81 -21.91
CA LEU A 183 -11.60 -2.58 -22.83
C LEU A 183 -12.75 -3.28 -22.10
N ILE A 184 -12.51 -3.76 -20.87
CA ILE A 184 -13.59 -4.32 -20.03
C ILE A 184 -14.60 -3.22 -19.66
N LEU A 185 -14.14 -2.05 -19.22
CA LEU A 185 -15.02 -0.92 -18.89
C LEU A 185 -15.89 -0.52 -20.09
N ASP A 186 -15.28 -0.24 -21.24
CA ASP A 186 -15.99 0.15 -22.45
C ASP A 186 -16.98 -0.93 -22.91
N GLY A 187 -16.62 -2.19 -22.70
CA GLY A 187 -17.50 -3.33 -22.95
C GLY A 187 -18.71 -3.34 -22.03
N VAL A 188 -18.52 -3.15 -20.71
CA VAL A 188 -19.59 -3.17 -19.70
C VAL A 188 -20.56 -2.01 -19.91
N GLU A 189 -20.07 -0.82 -20.27
CA GLU A 189 -20.91 0.37 -20.50
C GLU A 189 -21.91 0.20 -21.65
N ARG A 190 -21.59 -0.63 -22.63
CA ARG A 190 -22.49 -0.95 -23.74
C ARG A 190 -23.68 -1.82 -23.31
N PHE A 191 -23.62 -2.46 -22.14
CA PHE A 191 -24.74 -3.23 -21.57
C PHE A 191 -25.61 -2.34 -20.68
N SER A 192 -26.83 -2.05 -21.11
CA SER A 192 -27.76 -1.07 -20.51
C SER A 192 -28.59 -1.58 -19.31
N PHE A 193 -28.12 -2.57 -18.56
CA PHE A 193 -28.89 -3.17 -17.44
C PHE A 193 -28.50 -2.57 -16.08
N ALA A 194 -29.45 -2.39 -15.16
CA ALA A 194 -29.18 -1.82 -13.82
C ALA A 194 -28.05 -2.54 -13.03
N ASN A 195 -27.85 -3.85 -13.26
CA ASN A 195 -26.77 -4.63 -12.64
C ASN A 195 -25.40 -4.50 -13.34
N SER A 196 -25.34 -3.97 -14.57
CA SER A 196 -24.06 -3.64 -15.21
C SER A 196 -23.38 -2.46 -14.51
N THR A 197 -24.16 -1.56 -13.90
CA THR A 197 -23.66 -0.41 -13.14
C THR A 197 -22.78 -0.84 -11.96
N THR A 198 -23.20 -1.84 -11.17
CA THR A 198 -22.39 -2.33 -10.04
C THR A 198 -21.11 -3.00 -10.49
N PHE A 199 -21.17 -3.79 -11.57
CA PHE A 199 -19.97 -4.39 -12.14
C PHE A 199 -19.04 -3.32 -12.72
N LEU A 200 -19.58 -2.30 -13.40
CA LEU A 200 -18.84 -1.16 -13.91
C LEU A 200 -18.11 -0.41 -12.78
N GLN A 201 -18.80 -0.08 -11.69
CA GLN A 201 -18.23 0.58 -10.52
C GLN A 201 -17.12 -0.29 -9.89
N LEU A 202 -17.30 -1.61 -9.80
CA LEU A 202 -16.29 -2.54 -9.28
C LEU A 202 -15.03 -2.56 -10.14
N VAL A 203 -15.19 -2.67 -11.47
CA VAL A 203 -14.06 -2.64 -12.41
C VAL A 203 -13.34 -1.30 -12.33
N LEU A 204 -14.08 -0.20 -12.21
CA LEU A 204 -13.53 1.15 -12.13
C LEU A 204 -12.74 1.38 -10.83
N VAL A 205 -13.27 0.94 -9.67
CA VAL A 205 -12.54 0.97 -8.39
C VAL A 205 -11.24 0.17 -8.49
N ASN A 206 -11.28 -1.02 -9.09
CA ASN A 206 -10.08 -1.86 -9.25
C ASN A 206 -9.06 -1.25 -10.21
N LEU A 207 -9.51 -0.56 -11.26
CA LEU A 207 -8.62 0.19 -12.15
C LEU A 207 -7.92 1.32 -11.38
N ILE A 208 -8.66 2.11 -10.61
CA ILE A 208 -8.10 3.20 -9.80
C ILE A 208 -7.06 2.67 -8.81
N GLU A 209 -7.39 1.62 -8.05
CA GLU A 209 -6.46 0.98 -7.10
C GLU A 209 -5.20 0.45 -7.82
N TYR A 210 -5.36 -0.19 -8.98
CA TYR A 210 -4.26 -0.71 -9.76
C TYR A 210 -3.36 0.41 -10.31
N GLN A 211 -3.94 1.49 -10.82
CA GLN A 211 -3.22 2.66 -11.29
C GLN A 211 -2.43 3.35 -10.17
N LEU A 212 -3.02 3.51 -8.99
CA LEU A 212 -2.35 4.04 -7.79
C LEU A 212 -1.18 3.15 -7.34
N MET A 213 -1.38 1.84 -7.29
CA MET A 213 -0.34 0.87 -6.90
C MET A 213 0.87 0.85 -7.84
N ASN A 214 0.65 1.15 -9.12
CA ASN A 214 1.66 1.13 -10.17
C ASN A 214 2.05 2.55 -10.64
N SER A 215 1.79 3.58 -9.82
CA SER A 215 2.23 4.98 -10.03
C SER A 215 1.92 5.53 -11.43
N GLN A 216 0.72 5.26 -11.94
CA GLN A 216 0.22 5.81 -13.19
C GLN A 216 -0.07 7.33 -13.06
N PRO A 217 -0.19 8.06 -14.18
CA PRO A 217 -0.37 9.51 -14.16
C PRO A 217 -1.62 9.93 -13.36
N LEU A 218 -1.49 10.96 -12.53
CA LEU A 218 -2.59 11.46 -11.67
C LEU A 218 -3.81 11.86 -12.50
N SER A 219 -3.60 12.50 -13.65
CA SER A 219 -4.66 12.94 -14.54
C SER A 219 -5.56 11.80 -15.03
N ASP A 220 -5.01 10.61 -15.26
CA ASP A 220 -5.78 9.44 -15.68
C ASP A 220 -6.55 8.81 -14.52
N ILE A 221 -5.97 8.85 -13.32
CA ILE A 221 -6.61 8.39 -12.08
C ILE A 221 -7.79 9.32 -11.74
N GLU A 222 -7.60 10.63 -11.84
CA GLU A 222 -8.62 11.65 -11.61
C GLU A 222 -9.80 11.52 -12.58
N LYS A 223 -9.54 11.26 -13.87
CA LYS A 223 -10.61 10.97 -14.85
C LYS A 223 -11.44 9.76 -14.43
N CYS A 224 -10.78 8.68 -13.99
CA CYS A 224 -11.47 7.47 -13.53
C CYS A 224 -12.28 7.72 -12.26
N LEU A 225 -11.73 8.48 -11.31
CA LEU A 225 -12.42 8.85 -10.06
C LEU A 225 -13.63 9.75 -10.33
N HIS A 226 -13.50 10.73 -11.22
CA HIS A 226 -14.61 11.58 -11.66
C HIS A 226 -15.72 10.76 -12.33
N LYS A 227 -15.36 9.80 -13.19
CA LYS A 227 -16.31 8.86 -13.79
C LYS A 227 -17.06 8.06 -12.72
N LEU A 228 -16.37 7.58 -11.68
CA LEU A 228 -16.99 6.87 -10.55
C LEU A 228 -17.99 7.76 -9.81
N LYS A 229 -17.65 9.03 -9.57
CA LYS A 229 -18.54 10.02 -8.94
C LYS A 229 -19.84 10.19 -9.72
N LEU A 230 -19.75 10.42 -11.03
CA LEU A 230 -20.92 10.60 -11.91
C LEU A 230 -21.84 9.38 -11.92
N ILE A 231 -21.27 8.17 -11.89
CA ILE A 231 -22.06 6.93 -11.83
C ILE A 231 -22.76 6.82 -10.47
N ASN A 232 -22.06 7.12 -9.37
CA ASN A 232 -22.62 7.07 -8.02
C ASN A 232 -23.82 8.02 -7.85
N GLU A 233 -23.74 9.23 -8.42
CA GLU A 233 -24.82 10.23 -8.37
C GLU A 233 -26.09 9.78 -9.12
N ARG A 234 -25.97 8.89 -10.10
CA ARG A 234 -27.08 8.35 -10.90
C ARG A 234 -27.67 7.03 -10.36
N SER A 235 -27.05 6.42 -9.35
CA SER A 235 -27.37 5.07 -8.86
C SER A 235 -28.33 5.06 -7.66
N SER A 236 -29.10 3.97 -7.49
CA SER A 236 -30.06 3.77 -6.38
C SER A 236 -29.41 3.71 -4.99
N ASP A 237 -30.15 4.10 -3.95
CA ASP A 237 -29.61 4.50 -2.64
C ASP A 237 -28.79 3.46 -1.84
N HIS A 238 -29.03 2.14 -1.92
CA HIS A 238 -28.31 1.18 -1.04
C HIS A 238 -26.95 0.73 -1.59
N LEU A 239 -26.82 0.42 -2.89
CA LEU A 239 -25.53 0.13 -3.54
C LEU A 239 -24.66 1.39 -3.65
N ARG A 240 -25.30 2.57 -3.71
CA ARG A 240 -24.64 3.88 -3.72
C ARG A 240 -23.71 4.06 -2.52
N ILE A 241 -24.05 3.56 -1.33
CA ILE A 241 -23.29 3.86 -0.10
C ILE A 241 -21.91 3.18 -0.09
N GLN A 242 -21.80 1.94 -0.57
CA GLN A 242 -20.51 1.22 -0.64
C GLN A 242 -19.53 1.83 -1.64
N PHE A 243 -20.01 2.25 -2.82
CA PHE A 243 -19.16 2.92 -3.80
C PHE A 243 -18.92 4.40 -3.47
N THR A 244 -19.85 5.05 -2.77
CA THR A 244 -19.65 6.41 -2.26
C THR A 244 -18.59 6.44 -1.17
N SER A 245 -18.60 5.47 -0.24
CA SER A 245 -17.55 5.36 0.78
C SER A 245 -16.18 5.12 0.14
N MET A 246 -16.11 4.24 -0.86
CA MET A 246 -14.86 3.98 -1.58
C MET A 246 -14.40 5.19 -2.38
N HIS A 247 -15.31 5.92 -3.04
CA HIS A 247 -14.99 7.17 -3.72
C HIS A 247 -14.40 8.19 -2.74
N HIS A 248 -15.03 8.43 -1.59
CA HIS A 248 -14.49 9.35 -0.58
C HIS A 248 -13.11 8.92 -0.07
N LEU A 249 -12.93 7.63 0.17
CA LEU A 249 -11.65 7.08 0.61
C LEU A 249 -10.54 7.29 -0.43
N LEU A 250 -10.82 6.96 -1.69
CA LEU A 250 -9.89 7.11 -2.81
C LEU A 250 -9.57 8.58 -3.10
N ASP A 251 -10.58 9.46 -3.02
CA ASP A 251 -10.42 10.90 -3.23
C ASP A 251 -9.52 11.53 -2.16
N MET A 252 -9.74 11.15 -0.89
CA MET A 252 -8.87 11.58 0.21
C MET A 252 -7.46 11.02 0.08
N TYR A 253 -7.32 9.74 -0.30
CA TYR A 253 -6.02 9.12 -0.54
C TYR A 253 -5.27 9.79 -1.69
N LEU A 254 -5.96 10.14 -2.78
CA LEU A 254 -5.36 10.79 -3.94
C LEU A 254 -4.75 12.15 -3.56
N SER A 255 -5.44 12.95 -2.74
CA SER A 255 -4.87 14.19 -2.20
C SER A 255 -3.68 13.96 -1.28
N LEU A 256 -3.68 12.89 -0.49
CA LEU A 256 -2.52 12.52 0.31
C LEU A 256 -1.35 12.07 -0.59
N TYR A 257 -1.63 11.29 -1.63
CA TYR A 257 -0.66 10.79 -2.59
C TYR A 257 -0.02 11.91 -3.43
N SER A 258 -0.81 12.91 -3.83
CA SER A 258 -0.32 14.11 -4.53
C SER A 258 0.29 15.15 -3.58
N MET A 259 0.26 14.91 -2.27
CA MET A 259 0.70 15.86 -1.24
C MET A 259 -0.04 17.22 -1.28
N ASP A 260 -1.27 17.25 -1.80
CA ASP A 260 -2.16 18.42 -1.71
C ASP A 260 -2.83 18.46 -0.33
N LEU A 261 -2.10 19.01 0.63
CA LEU A 261 -2.50 19.09 2.03
C LEU A 261 -3.78 19.92 2.25
N LYS A 262 -4.08 20.90 1.40
CA LYS A 262 -5.30 21.71 1.50
C LYS A 262 -6.52 20.90 1.05
N ALA A 263 -6.46 20.31 -0.15
CA ALA A 263 -7.53 19.44 -0.63
C ALA A 263 -7.73 18.23 0.30
N PHE A 264 -6.63 17.70 0.87
CA PHE A 264 -6.69 16.63 1.86
C PHE A 264 -7.52 17.00 3.09
N GLN A 265 -7.32 18.20 3.66
CA GLN A 265 -8.10 18.65 4.82
C GLN A 265 -9.61 18.71 4.51
N GLU A 266 -9.98 19.28 3.36
CA GLU A 266 -11.38 19.35 2.92
C GLU A 266 -12.00 17.96 2.71
N LYS A 267 -11.27 17.05 2.07
CA LYS A 267 -11.73 15.68 1.80
C LYS A 267 -11.79 14.83 3.06
N SER A 268 -10.89 15.06 4.02
CA SER A 268 -10.95 14.43 5.34
C SER A 268 -12.20 14.86 6.12
N LEU A 269 -12.62 16.12 6.01
CA LEU A 269 -13.87 16.60 6.62
C LEU A 269 -15.09 15.92 5.99
N LYS A 270 -15.13 15.78 4.66
CA LYS A 270 -16.20 15.05 3.95
C LYS A 270 -16.29 13.59 4.42
N CYS A 271 -15.15 12.93 4.63
CA CYS A 271 -15.13 11.57 5.18
C CYS A 271 -15.72 11.53 6.60
N GLU A 272 -15.36 12.47 7.48
CA GLU A 272 -15.91 12.58 8.83
C GLU A 272 -17.41 12.86 8.86
N GLU A 273 -17.91 13.76 7.99
CA GLU A 273 -19.34 14.03 7.83
C GLU A 273 -20.09 12.76 7.40
N PHE A 274 -19.57 12.04 6.40
CA PHE A 274 -20.16 10.79 5.95
C PHE A 274 -20.16 9.72 7.07
N ARG A 275 -19.10 9.65 7.89
CA ARG A 275 -19.05 8.76 9.06
C ARG A 275 -20.13 9.10 10.09
N LYS A 276 -20.38 10.39 10.35
CA LYS A 276 -21.48 10.83 11.22
C LYS A 276 -22.83 10.41 10.66
N THR A 277 -23.06 10.62 9.36
CA THR A 277 -24.30 10.19 8.69
C THR A 277 -24.53 8.69 8.80
N LEU A 278 -23.50 7.86 8.60
CA LEU A 278 -23.62 6.40 8.76
C LEU A 278 -24.01 6.01 10.19
N LYS A 279 -23.40 6.65 11.21
CA LYS A 279 -23.73 6.40 12.62
C LYS A 279 -25.14 6.85 12.97
N GLU A 280 -25.53 8.06 12.59
CA GLU A 280 -26.85 8.65 12.87
C GLU A 280 -27.98 7.85 12.22
N ARG A 281 -27.78 7.43 10.97
CA ARG A 281 -28.77 6.61 10.24
C ARG A 281 -28.68 5.12 10.55
N LYS A 282 -27.76 4.69 11.41
CA LYS A 282 -27.48 3.27 11.74
C LYS A 282 -27.26 2.40 10.49
N ILE A 283 -26.68 2.97 9.44
CA ILE A 283 -26.39 2.26 8.18
C ILE A 283 -25.05 1.54 8.33
N GLN A 284 -25.01 0.27 7.94
CA GLN A 284 -23.78 -0.53 7.90
C GLN A 284 -23.39 -0.84 6.46
N LEU A 285 -22.12 -0.66 6.12
CA LEU A 285 -21.50 -1.22 4.92
C LEU A 285 -21.42 -2.74 5.08
N GLY A 286 -21.99 -3.48 4.14
CA GLY A 286 -21.87 -4.94 4.10
C GLY A 286 -20.46 -5.39 3.73
N SER A 287 -20.00 -6.48 4.36
CA SER A 287 -18.71 -7.14 4.08
C SER A 287 -18.65 -7.85 2.72
N ASN A 288 -19.81 -8.16 2.14
CA ASN A 288 -19.91 -8.80 0.84
C ASN A 288 -20.74 -7.92 -0.10
N LEU A 289 -20.12 -7.50 -1.19
CA LEU A 289 -20.80 -6.90 -2.34
C LEU A 289 -21.34 -8.05 -3.20
N GLN A 290 -22.65 -8.25 -3.15
CA GLN A 290 -23.35 -9.16 -4.05
C GLN A 290 -23.76 -8.40 -5.31
N PHE A 291 -23.37 -8.91 -6.48
CA PHE A 291 -23.93 -8.43 -7.74
C PHE A 291 -24.30 -9.60 -8.64
N VAL A 292 -25.33 -9.37 -9.46
CA VAL A 292 -25.96 -10.40 -10.28
C VAL A 292 -25.77 -10.07 -11.75
N LEU A 293 -24.98 -10.88 -12.45
CA LEU A 293 -24.85 -10.77 -13.90
C LEU A 293 -26.03 -11.47 -14.55
N ILE A 294 -26.86 -10.71 -15.27
CA ILE A 294 -28.02 -11.23 -15.99
C ILE A 294 -27.54 -11.79 -17.32
N CYS A 295 -27.81 -13.07 -17.58
CA CYS A 295 -27.49 -13.76 -18.81
C CYS A 295 -28.78 -14.37 -19.39
N GLY A 296 -29.48 -13.63 -20.25
CA GLY A 296 -30.85 -13.98 -20.66
C GLY A 296 -31.80 -14.00 -19.46
N ASP A 297 -32.58 -15.08 -19.31
CA ASP A 297 -33.51 -15.26 -18.19
C ASP A 297 -32.86 -15.81 -16.91
N SER A 298 -31.54 -15.99 -16.91
CA SER A 298 -30.80 -16.62 -15.81
C SER A 298 -29.81 -15.66 -15.14
N HIS A 299 -29.40 -16.03 -13.92
CA HIS A 299 -28.61 -15.16 -13.03
C HIS A 299 -27.31 -15.82 -12.57
N PHE A 300 -26.19 -15.18 -12.87
CA PHE A 300 -24.88 -15.49 -12.31
C PHE A 300 -24.62 -14.58 -11.11
N VAL A 301 -24.77 -15.13 -9.90
CA VAL A 301 -24.54 -14.39 -8.66
C VAL A 301 -23.06 -14.49 -8.29
N PHE A 302 -22.44 -13.34 -8.03
CA PHE A 302 -21.07 -13.25 -7.56
C PHE A 302 -21.00 -12.48 -6.25
N TYR A 303 -20.08 -12.90 -5.39
CA TYR A 303 -19.77 -12.25 -4.11
C TYR A 303 -18.34 -11.74 -4.16
N SER A 304 -18.18 -10.41 -4.09
CA SER A 304 -16.88 -9.80 -3.84
C SER A 304 -16.80 -9.44 -2.37
N LYS A 305 -15.68 -9.80 -1.71
CA LYS A 305 -15.37 -9.21 -0.41
C LYS A 305 -15.23 -7.69 -0.56
N TRP A 306 -15.76 -6.96 0.41
CA TRP A 306 -15.78 -5.50 0.44
C TRP A 306 -15.40 -5.00 1.85
N MET A 307 -15.09 -3.71 1.93
CA MET A 307 -14.75 -3.04 3.18
C MET A 307 -16.00 -2.84 4.06
N THR A 308 -15.92 -3.27 5.31
CA THR A 308 -16.92 -3.06 6.36
C THR A 308 -16.93 -1.61 6.86
N THR A 309 -17.96 -1.25 7.64
CA THR A 309 -18.05 0.08 8.27
C THR A 309 -16.87 0.35 9.21
N LEU A 310 -16.45 -0.67 9.96
CA LEU A 310 -15.31 -0.56 10.88
C LEU A 310 -14.01 -0.36 10.11
N GLU A 311 -13.76 -1.13 9.06
CA GLU A 311 -12.58 -0.97 8.21
C GLU A 311 -12.56 0.39 7.50
N TYR A 312 -13.71 0.90 7.06
CA TYR A 312 -13.81 2.26 6.51
C TYR A 312 -13.45 3.31 7.56
N PHE A 313 -13.99 3.21 8.78
CA PHE A 313 -13.66 4.14 9.87
C PHE A 313 -12.19 4.06 10.24
N TYR A 314 -11.63 2.86 10.27
CA TYR A 314 -10.23 2.62 10.55
C TYR A 314 -9.33 3.25 9.49
N THR A 315 -9.56 2.92 8.22
CA THR A 315 -8.73 3.38 7.10
C THR A 315 -8.81 4.89 6.93
N THR A 316 -10.00 5.48 7.07
CA THR A 316 -10.13 6.95 7.07
C THR A 316 -9.37 7.59 8.23
N THR A 317 -9.48 7.04 9.44
CA THR A 317 -8.74 7.53 10.61
C THR A 317 -7.22 7.39 10.42
N LEU A 318 -6.75 6.29 9.81
CA LEU A 318 -5.33 6.06 9.51
C LEU A 318 -4.81 7.09 8.50
N TYR A 319 -5.52 7.29 7.39
CA TYR A 319 -5.15 8.31 6.41
C TYR A 319 -5.19 9.71 7.00
N SER A 320 -6.18 10.05 7.83
CA SER A 320 -6.20 11.30 8.61
C SER A 320 -4.98 11.41 9.53
N ALA A 321 -4.61 10.35 10.26
CA ALA A 321 -3.44 10.38 11.14
C ALA A 321 -2.13 10.66 10.37
N VAL A 322 -1.95 9.99 9.23
CA VAL A 322 -0.80 10.17 8.33
C VAL A 322 -0.82 11.56 7.69
N GLY A 323 -1.94 12.01 7.14
CA GLY A 323 -2.03 13.35 6.55
C GLY A 323 -1.81 14.45 7.59
N PHE A 324 -2.31 14.26 8.82
CA PHE A 324 -2.09 15.21 9.91
C PHE A 324 -0.65 15.21 10.45
N SER A 325 0.13 14.16 10.25
CA SER A 325 1.54 14.13 10.68
C SER A 325 2.43 15.06 9.86
N PHE A 326 2.06 15.36 8.61
CA PHE A 326 2.78 16.33 7.79
C PHE A 326 2.63 17.79 8.25
N PHE A 327 1.66 18.09 9.14
CA PHE A 327 1.55 19.41 9.77
C PHE A 327 2.32 19.47 11.11
N SER A 328 3.41 18.71 11.22
CA SER A 328 4.24 18.39 12.40
C SER A 328 4.42 19.50 13.44
N TRP A 329 4.59 20.75 13.00
CA TRP A 329 4.73 21.94 13.86
C TRP A 329 3.48 22.35 14.67
N LYS A 330 2.29 21.79 14.38
CA LYS A 330 1.02 22.35 14.90
C LYS A 330 0.13 21.42 15.71
N ASN A 331 0.24 20.08 15.66
CA ASN A 331 -0.91 19.27 16.08
C ASN A 331 -0.62 17.98 16.87
N LYS A 332 -1.11 17.97 18.12
CA LYS A 332 -1.39 16.77 18.97
C LYS A 332 -2.43 15.81 18.35
N ILE A 333 -3.03 16.18 17.20
CA ILE A 333 -4.11 15.45 16.55
C ILE A 333 -3.60 14.11 16.01
N ALA A 334 -2.48 14.07 15.29
CA ALA A 334 -1.93 12.82 14.72
C ALA A 334 -1.66 11.78 15.80
N ASP A 335 -0.96 12.16 16.89
CA ASP A 335 -0.72 11.30 18.05
C ASP A 335 -2.03 10.78 18.67
N THR A 336 -3.04 11.65 18.78
CA THR A 336 -4.35 11.27 19.33
C THR A 336 -5.06 10.26 18.42
N LEU A 337 -4.98 10.43 17.10
CA LEU A 337 -5.55 9.50 16.13
C LEU A 337 -4.81 8.17 16.14
N PHE A 338 -3.47 8.15 16.16
CA PHE A 338 -2.69 6.91 16.30
C PHE A 338 -2.94 6.21 17.64
N LYS A 339 -3.08 6.95 18.74
CA LYS A 339 -3.51 6.38 20.05
C LYS A 339 -4.92 5.82 19.97
N ARG A 340 -5.86 6.48 19.30
CA ARG A 340 -7.21 5.93 19.08
C ARG A 340 -7.19 4.66 18.25
N LEU A 341 -6.38 4.61 17.19
CA LEU A 341 -6.20 3.40 16.39
C LEU A 341 -5.57 2.28 17.24
N SER A 342 -4.59 2.60 18.08
CA SER A 342 -3.94 1.60 18.94
C SER A 342 -4.86 1.11 20.08
N ASN A 343 -5.66 1.99 20.68
CA ASN A 343 -6.50 1.67 21.85
C ASN A 343 -7.89 1.15 21.48
N ASN A 344 -8.46 1.54 20.33
CA ASN A 344 -9.81 1.11 19.92
C ASN A 344 -9.81 -0.02 18.89
N ALA A 345 -8.71 -0.32 18.22
CA ALA A 345 -8.74 -1.31 17.15
C ALA A 345 -8.57 -2.74 17.64
N TYR A 346 -7.76 -3.00 18.67
CA TYR A 346 -7.35 -4.38 18.95
C TYR A 346 -8.41 -5.22 19.67
N ASP A 347 -9.20 -4.61 20.57
CA ASP A 347 -10.20 -5.35 21.35
C ASP A 347 -11.64 -5.21 20.80
N LYS A 348 -11.86 -4.27 19.86
CA LYS A 348 -13.21 -3.89 19.37
C LYS A 348 -13.41 -4.01 17.87
N ILE A 349 -12.43 -4.42 17.07
CA ILE A 349 -12.73 -5.02 15.76
C ILE A 349 -13.32 -6.40 16.07
N GLN A 350 -14.54 -6.41 16.63
CA GLN A 350 -15.45 -7.53 16.53
C GLN A 350 -15.43 -7.90 15.07
N ILE A 351 -15.19 -9.16 14.77
CA ILE A 351 -15.12 -9.60 13.39
C ILE A 351 -16.53 -9.41 12.80
N SER A 352 -16.75 -8.23 12.24
CA SER A 352 -18.07 -7.68 11.92
C SER A 352 -18.54 -8.12 10.54
N GLY A 353 -17.76 -9.00 9.91
CA GLY A 353 -18.13 -9.66 8.67
C GLY A 353 -19.15 -10.77 8.93
N LYS A 354 -19.96 -11.07 7.91
CA LYS A 354 -20.73 -12.31 7.89
C LYS A 354 -19.71 -13.45 7.69
N ILE A 355 -19.10 -13.92 8.78
CA ILE A 355 -18.22 -15.08 8.75
C ILE A 355 -19.11 -16.30 8.59
N GLU A 356 -19.00 -16.93 7.44
CA GLU A 356 -19.66 -18.20 7.15
C GLU A 356 -18.67 -19.34 7.36
N THR A 357 -17.46 -19.26 6.80
CA THR A 357 -16.49 -20.37 6.80
C THR A 357 -15.30 -20.12 7.74
N LEU A 358 -14.58 -21.19 8.10
CA LEU A 358 -13.31 -21.06 8.85
C LEU A 358 -12.25 -20.29 8.04
N GLU A 359 -12.23 -20.50 6.72
CA GLU A 359 -11.37 -19.76 5.79
C GLU A 359 -11.66 -18.25 5.85
N ASP A 360 -12.94 -17.85 5.92
CA ASP A 360 -13.31 -16.43 6.06
C ASP A 360 -12.83 -15.83 7.38
N PHE A 361 -12.92 -16.58 8.48
CA PHE A 361 -12.39 -16.14 9.77
C PHE A 361 -10.88 -15.94 9.70
N GLN A 362 -10.13 -16.90 9.16
CA GLN A 362 -8.68 -16.79 8.99
C GLN A 362 -8.30 -15.59 8.11
N HIS A 363 -9.02 -15.38 7.01
CA HIS A 363 -8.81 -14.24 6.13
C HIS A 363 -9.02 -12.89 6.83
N GLU A 364 -10.04 -12.78 7.69
CA GLU A 364 -10.29 -11.57 8.49
C GLU A 364 -9.21 -11.35 9.55
N VAL A 365 -8.72 -12.41 10.20
CA VAL A 365 -7.59 -12.32 11.15
C VAL A 365 -6.32 -11.82 10.45
N VAL A 366 -6.01 -12.34 9.26
CA VAL A 366 -4.84 -11.89 8.47
C VAL A 366 -4.99 -10.42 8.07
N ARG A 367 -6.17 -10.01 7.62
CA ARG A 367 -6.48 -8.60 7.30
C ARG A 367 -6.27 -7.68 8.50
N PHE A 368 -6.73 -8.10 9.67
CA PHE A 368 -6.55 -7.36 10.90
C PHE A 368 -5.06 -7.25 11.31
N ASN A 369 -4.30 -8.34 11.22
CA ASN A 369 -2.86 -8.33 11.48
C ASN A 369 -2.10 -7.42 10.50
N TYR A 370 -2.56 -7.36 9.25
CA TYR A 370 -2.05 -6.40 8.27
C TYR A 370 -2.34 -4.95 8.69
N LEU A 371 -3.59 -4.62 9.07
CA LEU A 371 -3.97 -3.30 9.57
C LEU A 371 -3.19 -2.87 10.81
N LYS A 372 -2.94 -3.81 11.74
CA LYS A 372 -2.08 -3.62 12.91
C LYS A 372 -0.67 -3.19 12.50
N SER A 373 -0.08 -3.98 11.60
CA SER A 373 1.31 -3.80 11.19
C SER A 373 1.50 -2.50 10.41
N ILE A 374 0.58 -2.15 9.51
CA ILE A 374 0.66 -0.89 8.76
C ILE A 374 0.50 0.33 9.67
N THR A 375 -0.40 0.29 10.66
CA THR A 375 -0.56 1.39 11.61
C THR A 375 0.68 1.59 12.48
N LEU A 376 1.32 0.49 12.90
CA LEU A 376 2.61 0.56 13.60
C LEU A 376 3.68 1.20 12.73
N LEU A 377 3.81 0.78 11.47
CA LEU A 377 4.80 1.33 10.54
C LEU A 377 4.56 2.82 10.25
N GLN A 378 3.30 3.23 10.05
CA GLN A 378 2.95 4.64 9.84
C GLN A 378 3.20 5.48 11.09
N LYS A 379 2.95 4.93 12.28
CA LYS A 379 3.26 5.60 13.54
C LYS A 379 4.77 5.80 13.70
N ILE A 380 5.57 4.78 13.41
CA ILE A 380 7.05 4.88 13.43
C ILE A 380 7.52 6.00 12.49
N LEU A 381 6.99 6.06 11.27
CA LEU A 381 7.31 7.17 10.35
C LEU A 381 6.88 8.53 10.88
N CYS A 382 5.69 8.63 11.47
CA CYS A 382 5.23 9.85 12.11
C CYS A 382 6.18 10.27 13.25
N ASP A 383 6.65 9.33 14.06
CA ASP A 383 7.62 9.57 15.13
C ASP A 383 8.98 10.03 14.57
N PHE A 384 9.43 9.47 13.42
CA PHE A 384 10.59 9.97 12.69
C PHE A 384 10.41 11.41 12.21
N THR A 385 9.25 11.74 11.61
CA THR A 385 8.99 13.09 11.10
C THR A 385 8.89 14.15 12.19
N ASN A 386 8.56 13.75 13.42
CA ASN A 386 8.42 14.63 14.58
C ASN A 386 9.63 14.59 15.53
N ASP A 387 10.71 13.91 15.14
CA ASP A 387 11.89 13.66 15.98
C ASP A 387 11.58 13.10 17.38
N LYS A 388 10.53 12.25 17.47
CA LYS A 388 10.11 11.58 18.70
C LYS A 388 10.65 10.15 18.82
N TYR A 389 11.24 9.62 17.74
CA TYR A 389 11.73 8.25 17.73
C TYR A 389 13.01 8.14 18.59
N PRO A 390 13.06 7.25 19.60
CA PRO A 390 14.18 7.17 20.51
C PRO A 390 15.48 6.75 19.80
N ASN A 391 16.60 7.39 20.14
CA ASN A 391 17.95 7.10 19.62
C ASN A 391 18.57 5.80 20.18
N ALA A 392 17.76 4.82 20.61
CA ALA A 392 18.25 3.57 21.19
C ALA A 392 18.16 2.42 20.17
N ASP A 393 19.01 1.40 20.35
CA ASP A 393 19.00 0.16 19.55
C ASP A 393 17.94 -0.85 20.03
N GLU A 394 17.42 -0.70 21.26
CA GLU A 394 16.40 -1.57 21.88
C GLU A 394 14.94 -1.49 21.33
N PRO A 395 14.43 -0.38 20.73
CA PRO A 395 13.01 -0.26 20.39
C PRO A 395 12.58 -1.12 19.19
N LEU A 396 13.52 -1.63 18.39
CA LEU A 396 13.23 -2.41 17.18
C LEU A 396 12.79 -3.85 17.49
N ILE A 397 13.43 -4.51 18.44
CA ILE A 397 13.15 -5.91 18.79
C ILE A 397 11.74 -6.03 19.39
N GLU A 398 11.34 -5.06 20.22
CA GLU A 398 10.01 -5.03 20.84
C GLU A 398 8.87 -4.82 19.83
N THR A 399 9.16 -4.32 18.62
CA THR A 399 8.13 -4.09 17.60
C THR A 399 7.72 -5.35 16.81
N GLY A 400 8.51 -6.44 16.87
CA GLY A 400 8.25 -7.69 16.13
C GLY A 400 8.43 -7.58 14.60
N LEU A 401 8.93 -6.45 14.10
CA LEU A 401 9.10 -6.20 12.65
C LEU A 401 10.17 -7.08 12.00
N GLU A 402 11.27 -7.38 12.71
CA GLU A 402 12.32 -8.27 12.21
C GLU A 402 11.81 -9.72 12.13
N GLU A 403 11.05 -10.18 13.13
CA GLU A 403 10.42 -11.50 13.14
C GLU A 403 9.44 -11.67 11.95
N LEU A 404 8.66 -10.64 11.62
CA LEU A 404 7.80 -10.62 10.42
C LEU A 404 8.61 -10.84 9.13
N VAL A 405 9.78 -10.22 9.02
CA VAL A 405 10.67 -10.39 7.86
C VAL A 405 11.28 -11.78 7.81
N GLU A 406 11.70 -12.32 8.95
CA GLU A 406 12.24 -13.67 9.05
C GLU A 406 11.19 -14.75 8.72
N ASN A 407 9.98 -14.64 9.27
CA ASN A 407 8.87 -15.54 9.00
C ASN A 407 8.47 -15.52 7.51
N PHE A 408 8.52 -14.34 6.87
CA PHE A 408 8.30 -14.23 5.43
C PHE A 408 9.40 -14.90 4.60
N ASN A 409 10.67 -14.63 4.92
CA ASN A 409 11.80 -15.20 4.17
C ASN A 409 11.89 -16.74 4.35
N SER A 410 11.50 -17.25 5.53
CA SER A 410 11.46 -18.68 5.83
C SER A 410 10.19 -19.38 5.35
N LYS A 411 9.30 -18.68 4.63
CA LYS A 411 8.04 -19.22 4.08
C LYS A 411 7.14 -19.88 5.13
N ARG A 412 7.13 -19.34 6.35
CA ARG A 412 6.26 -19.82 7.44
C ARG A 412 4.81 -19.35 7.33
N PHE A 413 4.54 -18.38 6.44
CA PHE A 413 3.20 -17.87 6.15
C PHE A 413 2.44 -18.75 5.16
N THR A 414 1.12 -18.80 5.34
CA THR A 414 0.18 -19.38 4.36
C THR A 414 0.21 -18.62 3.03
N GLY A 415 -0.29 -19.22 1.94
CA GLY A 415 -0.34 -18.56 0.63
C GLY A 415 -1.12 -17.24 0.63
N TYR A 416 -2.18 -17.14 1.44
CA TYR A 416 -2.95 -15.91 1.61
C TYR A 416 -2.16 -14.85 2.40
N GLU A 417 -1.52 -15.22 3.50
CA GLU A 417 -0.64 -14.31 4.26
C GLU A 417 0.53 -13.80 3.42
N LEU A 418 1.14 -14.66 2.59
CA LEU A 418 2.19 -14.25 1.67
C LEU A 418 1.69 -13.18 0.70
N LEU A 419 0.45 -13.27 0.20
CA LEU A 419 -0.13 -12.25 -0.67
C LEU A 419 -0.26 -10.89 0.06
N PHE A 420 -0.73 -10.88 1.31
CA PHE A 420 -0.87 -9.65 2.11
C PHE A 420 0.47 -9.08 2.56
N PHE A 421 1.37 -9.90 3.09
CA PHE A 421 2.65 -9.42 3.62
C PHE A 421 3.68 -9.15 2.53
N SER A 422 3.53 -9.69 1.31
CA SER A 422 4.44 -9.37 0.20
C SER A 422 4.50 -7.87 -0.12
N THR A 423 3.43 -7.11 0.14
CA THR A 423 3.39 -5.66 -0.06
C THR A 423 4.00 -4.91 1.12
N LEU A 424 3.86 -5.45 2.33
CA LEU A 424 4.32 -4.85 3.59
C LEU A 424 5.83 -5.04 3.81
N ILE A 425 6.39 -6.18 3.45
CA ILE A 425 7.79 -6.55 3.72
C ILE A 425 8.79 -5.54 3.13
N PRO A 426 8.66 -5.08 1.86
CA PRO A 426 9.51 -4.01 1.35
C PRO A 426 9.42 -2.72 2.19
N TYR A 427 8.23 -2.40 2.70
CA TYR A 427 8.02 -1.23 3.54
C TYR A 427 8.69 -1.38 4.89
N ILE A 428 8.56 -2.55 5.54
CA ILE A 428 9.25 -2.88 6.79
C ILE A 428 10.76 -2.72 6.60
N LYS A 429 11.33 -3.27 5.52
CA LYS A 429 12.76 -3.13 5.21
C LYS A 429 13.20 -1.67 5.04
N PHE A 430 12.35 -0.84 4.43
CA PHE A 430 12.62 0.60 4.30
C PHE A 430 12.64 1.29 5.67
N ILE A 431 11.68 0.98 6.55
CA ILE A 431 11.66 1.51 7.93
C ILE A 431 12.89 1.05 8.71
N LEU A 432 13.24 -0.23 8.64
CA LEU A 432 14.45 -0.76 9.27
C LEU A 432 15.69 0.02 8.79
N ALA A 433 15.81 0.26 7.48
CA ALA A 433 16.91 1.04 6.93
C ALA A 433 16.98 2.46 7.49
N MET A 434 15.84 3.15 7.65
CA MET A 434 15.77 4.48 8.26
C MET A 434 16.16 4.47 9.74
N VAL A 435 15.71 3.47 10.51
CA VAL A 435 16.07 3.34 11.93
C VAL A 435 17.57 3.13 12.07
N TYR A 436 18.15 2.21 11.30
CA TYR A 436 19.60 1.99 11.30
C TYR A 436 20.38 3.23 10.83
N GLN A 437 19.85 4.00 9.87
CA GLN A 437 20.46 5.27 9.46
C GLN A 437 20.46 6.30 10.59
N ARG A 438 19.34 6.46 11.31
CA ARG A 438 19.21 7.41 12.43
C ARG A 438 20.18 7.08 13.56
N ASN A 439 20.35 5.80 13.87
CA ASN A 439 21.24 5.32 14.94
C ASN A 439 22.72 5.23 14.51
N GLY A 440 23.08 5.66 13.29
CA GLY A 440 24.47 5.64 12.81
C GLY A 440 24.98 4.28 12.32
N HIS A 441 24.12 3.26 12.26
CA HIS A 441 24.41 1.92 11.72
C HIS A 441 24.38 1.91 10.19
N TYR A 442 25.22 2.73 9.57
CA TYR A 442 25.21 3.03 8.14
C TYR A 442 25.37 1.82 7.21
N LEU A 443 26.22 0.85 7.56
CA LEU A 443 26.38 -0.37 6.75
C LEU A 443 25.13 -1.25 6.76
N LYS A 444 24.46 -1.37 7.92
CA LYS A 444 23.22 -2.13 8.07
C LYS A 444 22.05 -1.43 7.35
N SER A 445 22.01 -0.11 7.41
CA SER A 445 21.08 0.71 6.63
C SER A 445 21.26 0.50 5.12
N LEU A 446 22.49 0.59 4.61
CA LEU A 446 22.80 0.34 3.20
C LEU A 446 22.43 -1.08 2.76
N TYR A 447 22.62 -2.09 3.61
CA TYR A 447 22.18 -3.45 3.32
C TYR A 447 20.68 -3.51 3.03
N TYR A 448 19.84 -2.94 3.90
CA TYR A 448 18.39 -2.94 3.68
C TYR A 448 17.96 -2.10 2.47
N TYR A 449 18.53 -0.90 2.28
CA TYR A 449 18.26 -0.10 1.08
C TYR A 449 18.66 -0.85 -0.20
N SER A 450 19.81 -1.53 -0.22
CA SER A 450 20.27 -2.28 -1.40
C SER A 450 19.31 -3.40 -1.82
N GLN A 451 18.65 -4.06 -0.85
CA GLN A 451 17.66 -5.09 -1.14
C GLN A 451 16.42 -4.55 -1.84
N LEU A 452 16.05 -3.30 -1.57
CA LEU A 452 14.94 -2.61 -2.24
C LEU A 452 15.35 -2.11 -3.62
N ILE A 453 16.61 -1.69 -3.77
CA ILE A 453 17.16 -1.19 -5.02
C ILE A 453 17.35 -2.30 -6.07
N GLN A 454 17.69 -3.53 -5.65
CA GLN A 454 18.06 -4.63 -6.57
C GLN A 454 16.86 -5.46 -7.07
N LYS A 455 15.71 -5.44 -6.39
CA LYS A 455 14.56 -6.24 -6.81
C LYS A 455 13.82 -5.60 -7.99
N LYS A 456 13.45 -6.43 -8.97
CA LYS A 456 12.54 -6.01 -10.05
C LYS A 456 11.15 -5.75 -9.47
N PRO A 457 10.45 -4.68 -9.91
CA PRO A 457 9.06 -4.49 -9.55
C PRO A 457 8.25 -5.68 -10.08
N VAL A 458 7.53 -6.34 -9.18
CA VAL A 458 6.51 -7.31 -9.55
C VAL A 458 5.18 -6.56 -9.46
N SER A 459 4.39 -6.60 -10.54
CA SER A 459 3.04 -6.06 -10.56
C SER A 459 2.26 -6.64 -9.37
N LYS A 460 1.77 -5.76 -8.51
CA LYS A 460 1.14 -6.15 -7.24
C LYS A 460 -0.35 -6.44 -7.46
N PRO A 461 -0.89 -7.54 -6.93
CA PRO A 461 -2.34 -7.71 -6.87
C PRO A 461 -2.94 -6.63 -5.96
N SER A 462 -4.02 -5.98 -6.39
CA SER A 462 -4.80 -5.08 -5.53
C SER A 462 -5.76 -5.91 -4.68
N VAL A 463 -5.73 -5.69 -3.36
CA VAL A 463 -6.79 -6.16 -2.46
C VAL A 463 -7.72 -4.98 -2.24
N THR A 464 -8.91 -5.05 -2.83
CA THR A 464 -9.88 -3.95 -2.79
C THR A 464 -10.24 -3.57 -1.36
N GLY A 465 -10.18 -2.26 -1.07
CA GLY A 465 -10.58 -1.70 0.22
C GLY A 465 -9.54 -1.77 1.33
N MET A 466 -8.30 -2.19 1.04
CA MET A 466 -7.18 -2.12 1.99
C MET A 466 -6.46 -0.76 1.89
N PRO A 467 -5.82 -0.29 2.98
CA PRO A 467 -5.00 0.90 2.91
C PRO A 467 -3.89 0.73 1.86
N LEU A 468 -3.87 1.63 0.89
CA LEU A 468 -2.96 1.63 -0.23
C LEU A 468 -1.57 2.08 0.25
N MET A 469 -0.58 1.22 0.09
CA MET A 469 0.82 1.54 0.44
C MET A 469 1.55 2.22 -0.71
N VAL A 470 2.67 2.88 -0.36
CA VAL A 470 3.62 3.43 -1.33
C VAL A 470 4.06 2.34 -2.32
N SER A 471 4.12 2.70 -3.60
CA SER A 471 4.54 1.77 -4.66
C SER A 471 5.97 1.28 -4.41
N PHE A 472 6.30 0.08 -4.93
CA PHE A 472 7.66 -0.44 -4.79
C PHE A 472 8.68 0.46 -5.48
N ASP A 473 8.31 1.05 -6.62
CA ASP A 473 9.16 1.98 -7.37
C ASP A 473 9.47 3.25 -6.57
N ALA A 474 8.48 3.81 -5.88
CA ALA A 474 8.70 4.93 -4.98
C ALA A 474 9.61 4.54 -3.79
N LEU A 475 9.42 3.36 -3.19
CA LEU A 475 10.32 2.88 -2.13
C LEU A 475 11.75 2.64 -2.63
N SER A 476 11.91 2.10 -3.83
CA SER A 476 13.21 1.91 -4.47
C SER A 476 13.89 3.26 -4.71
N LEU A 477 13.15 4.25 -5.24
CA LEU A 477 13.62 5.62 -5.41
C LEU A 477 14.06 6.23 -4.08
N TYR A 478 13.23 6.19 -3.04
CA TYR A 478 13.60 6.71 -1.72
C TYR A 478 14.80 5.99 -1.12
N SER A 479 14.95 4.69 -1.38
CA SER A 479 16.12 3.91 -0.96
C SER A 479 17.39 4.38 -1.67
N VAL A 480 17.32 4.68 -2.97
CA VAL A 480 18.43 5.27 -3.72
C VAL A 480 18.79 6.65 -3.15
N LEU A 481 17.80 7.52 -2.93
CA LEU A 481 18.03 8.88 -2.42
C LEU A 481 18.68 8.89 -1.03
N ASN A 482 18.28 7.98 -0.14
CA ASN A 482 18.88 7.87 1.20
C ASN A 482 20.24 7.16 1.20
N SER A 483 20.50 6.26 0.25
CA SER A 483 21.77 5.54 0.18
C SER A 483 22.95 6.44 -0.23
N VAL A 484 22.72 7.47 -1.05
CA VAL A 484 23.81 8.32 -1.58
C VAL A 484 24.51 9.13 -0.48
N PRO A 485 23.80 9.87 0.40
CA PRO A 485 24.44 10.58 1.51
C PRO A 485 25.22 9.64 2.44
N ILE A 486 24.66 8.47 2.75
CA ILE A 486 25.33 7.47 3.61
C ILE A 486 26.63 7.00 2.96
N LEU A 487 26.57 6.66 1.67
CA LEU A 487 27.72 6.18 0.95
C LEU A 487 28.81 7.26 0.83
N GLN A 488 28.43 8.51 0.58
CA GLN A 488 29.38 9.61 0.56
C GLN A 488 30.06 9.77 1.92
N PHE A 489 29.31 9.73 3.03
CA PHE A 489 29.86 9.79 4.37
C PHE A 489 30.87 8.66 4.62
N LEU A 490 30.54 7.43 4.23
CA LEU A 490 31.45 6.29 4.36
C LEU A 490 32.70 6.46 3.50
N ILE A 491 32.59 6.98 2.27
CA ILE A 491 33.73 7.26 1.40
C ILE A 491 34.67 8.29 2.04
N GLU A 492 34.14 9.39 2.57
CA GLU A 492 34.97 10.40 3.24
C GLU A 492 35.61 9.86 4.53
N SER A 493 34.85 9.07 5.32
CA SER A 493 35.39 8.41 6.51
C SER A 493 36.54 7.45 6.16
N GLU A 494 36.39 6.66 5.09
CA GLU A 494 37.45 5.77 4.61
C GLU A 494 38.65 6.55 4.06
N LYS A 495 38.44 7.68 3.37
CA LYS A 495 39.57 8.54 2.95
C LYS A 495 40.35 9.04 4.14
N ASP A 496 39.68 9.48 5.20
CA ASP A 496 40.33 9.96 6.41
C ASP A 496 41.09 8.85 7.15
N ILE A 497 40.51 7.66 7.24
CA ILE A 497 41.19 6.47 7.78
C ILE A 497 42.43 6.11 6.93
N ASN A 498 42.29 6.19 5.60
CA ASN A 498 43.33 5.79 4.66
C ASN A 498 44.39 6.86 4.38
N LYS A 499 44.25 8.09 4.90
CA LYS A 499 45.21 9.21 4.67
C LYS A 499 46.64 8.86 5.07
N ASN A 500 46.81 8.00 6.07
CA ASN A 500 48.10 7.59 6.61
C ASN A 500 48.41 6.10 6.35
N LEU A 501 47.62 5.41 5.53
CA LEU A 501 47.81 3.99 5.22
C LEU A 501 48.95 3.83 4.22
N SER A 502 49.95 3.02 4.56
CA SER A 502 51.03 2.64 3.67
C SER A 502 50.68 1.36 2.89
N GLU A 503 51.21 1.22 1.68
CA GLU A 503 51.14 -0.03 0.90
C GLU A 503 51.81 -1.23 1.60
N PHE A 504 52.67 -0.96 2.58
CA PHE A 504 53.33 -1.97 3.40
C PHE A 504 52.54 -2.37 4.65
N ASP A 505 51.40 -1.73 4.93
CA ASP A 505 50.56 -2.07 6.07
C ASP A 505 49.81 -3.39 5.82
N LEU A 506 49.77 -4.26 6.83
CA LEU A 506 49.14 -5.59 6.76
C LEU A 506 47.64 -5.54 6.34
N ASN A 507 46.96 -4.42 6.57
CA ASN A 507 45.55 -4.23 6.26
C ASN A 507 45.30 -3.46 4.95
N TYR A 508 46.35 -3.08 4.20
CA TYR A 508 46.24 -2.24 3.00
C TYR A 508 45.25 -2.81 1.98
N ASP A 509 45.41 -4.08 1.61
CA ASP A 509 44.55 -4.73 0.62
C ASP A 509 43.07 -4.78 1.05
N GLN A 510 42.82 -4.99 2.33
CA GLN A 510 41.45 -5.04 2.86
C GLN A 510 40.79 -3.66 2.82
N SER A 511 41.52 -2.62 3.27
CA SER A 511 41.05 -1.24 3.24
C SER A 511 40.83 -0.74 1.82
N MET A 512 41.77 -1.00 0.90
CA MET A 512 41.63 -0.62 -0.51
C MET A 512 40.48 -1.35 -1.20
N LYS A 513 40.28 -2.65 -0.90
CA LYS A 513 39.13 -3.42 -1.42
C LYS A 513 37.80 -2.87 -0.89
N ARG A 514 37.74 -2.49 0.39
CA ARG A 514 36.56 -1.83 0.98
C ARG A 514 36.28 -0.49 0.31
N PHE A 515 37.30 0.35 0.15
CA PHE A 515 37.18 1.64 -0.51
C PHE A 515 36.73 1.52 -1.98
N SER A 516 37.36 0.62 -2.73
CA SER A 516 36.98 0.30 -4.12
C SER A 516 35.52 -0.16 -4.23
N ASN A 517 35.06 -1.01 -3.30
CA ASN A 517 33.66 -1.44 -3.27
C ASN A 517 32.69 -0.29 -3.03
N LEU A 518 33.01 0.66 -2.14
CA LEU A 518 32.16 1.83 -1.89
C LEU A 518 32.07 2.73 -3.14
N LEU A 519 33.20 2.96 -3.83
CA LEU A 519 33.22 3.71 -5.09
C LEU A 519 32.38 3.04 -6.17
N ARG A 520 32.51 1.71 -6.32
CA ARG A 520 31.68 0.94 -7.27
C ARG A 520 30.19 1.06 -6.99
N ILE A 521 29.79 1.02 -5.71
CA ILE A 521 28.38 1.21 -5.33
C ILE A 521 27.93 2.64 -5.66
N LYS A 522 28.81 3.63 -5.51
CA LYS A 522 28.52 5.04 -5.82
C LYS A 522 28.21 5.21 -7.30
N ASP A 523 28.98 4.58 -8.17
CA ASP A 523 28.77 4.62 -9.62
C ASP A 523 27.44 3.96 -10.02
N ILE A 524 27.09 2.83 -9.41
CA ILE A 524 25.80 2.16 -9.63
C ILE A 524 24.63 3.07 -9.21
N LEU A 525 24.72 3.71 -8.04
CA LEU A 525 23.68 4.63 -7.56
C LEU A 525 23.59 5.90 -8.43
N LYS A 526 24.74 6.42 -8.90
CA LYS A 526 24.79 7.55 -9.84
C LYS A 526 24.04 7.23 -11.13
N GLN A 527 24.36 6.09 -11.76
CA GLN A 527 23.66 5.63 -12.97
C GLN A 527 22.16 5.48 -12.71
N LYS A 528 21.76 4.92 -11.56
CA LYS A 528 20.34 4.82 -11.19
C LYS A 528 19.70 6.20 -11.07
N ILE A 529 20.32 7.15 -10.37
CA ILE A 529 19.77 8.51 -10.23
C ILE A 529 19.67 9.20 -11.59
N GLU A 530 20.65 9.03 -12.48
CA GLU A 530 20.61 9.56 -13.86
C GLU A 530 19.45 8.96 -14.66
N THR A 531 19.24 7.63 -14.58
CA THR A 531 18.05 7.00 -15.19
C THR A 531 16.74 7.47 -14.56
N LEU A 532 16.76 7.78 -13.26
CA LEU A 532 15.60 8.31 -12.54
C LEU A 532 15.37 9.81 -12.83
N SER A 533 16.38 10.54 -13.30
CA SER A 533 16.22 11.93 -13.78
C SER A 533 15.50 11.97 -15.13
N TYR A 534 15.50 10.82 -15.82
CA TYR A 534 14.75 10.56 -17.04
C TYR A 534 13.37 9.92 -16.76
N ILE A 535 12.90 9.95 -15.50
CA ILE A 535 11.52 9.54 -15.18
C ILE A 535 10.57 10.42 -16.01
N PRO A 536 9.60 9.82 -16.71
CA PRO A 536 8.67 10.54 -17.57
C PRO A 536 8.00 11.68 -16.82
N GLU A 537 7.51 12.67 -17.55
CA GLU A 537 6.71 13.81 -17.10
C GLU A 537 5.58 13.47 -16.11
N ASN A 538 5.25 12.18 -15.92
CA ASN A 538 4.21 11.61 -15.08
C ASN A 538 4.44 11.59 -13.56
N THR A 539 5.62 11.92 -13.03
CA THR A 539 5.73 12.26 -11.59
C THR A 539 5.63 13.77 -11.41
N ASP A 540 4.40 14.28 -11.30
CA ASP A 540 4.08 15.68 -10.96
C ASP A 540 4.57 16.08 -9.55
N ASN A 541 5.21 15.17 -8.81
CA ASN A 541 5.68 15.45 -7.46
C ASN A 541 6.96 16.31 -7.47
N LEU A 542 6.76 17.63 -7.39
CA LEU A 542 7.80 18.65 -7.32
C LEU A 542 8.82 18.39 -6.18
N TYR A 543 8.41 17.81 -5.06
CA TYR A 543 9.30 17.50 -3.93
C TYR A 543 10.33 16.42 -4.28
N VAL A 544 9.91 15.40 -5.02
CA VAL A 544 10.78 14.32 -5.48
C VAL A 544 11.81 14.85 -6.48
N LYS A 545 11.38 15.66 -7.46
CA LYS A 545 12.28 16.32 -8.42
C LYS A 545 13.30 17.22 -7.71
N ALA A 546 12.86 18.05 -6.77
CA ALA A 546 13.74 18.89 -5.98
C ALA A 546 14.77 18.07 -5.18
N SER A 547 14.35 16.93 -4.61
CA SER A 547 15.23 16.03 -3.85
C SER A 547 16.28 15.35 -4.73
N ILE A 548 15.88 14.87 -5.92
CA ILE A 548 16.80 14.28 -6.92
C ILE A 548 17.84 15.31 -7.33
N ASN A 549 17.42 16.51 -7.74
CA ASN A 549 18.32 17.58 -8.15
C ASN A 549 19.29 17.95 -7.02
N THR A 550 18.79 17.96 -5.77
CA THR A 550 19.58 18.32 -4.59
C THR A 550 20.71 17.32 -4.38
N ILE A 551 20.39 16.03 -4.47
CA ILE A 551 21.37 14.96 -4.36
C ILE A 551 22.37 15.00 -5.53
N GLN A 552 21.90 15.24 -6.74
CA GLN A 552 22.77 15.36 -7.91
C GLN A 552 23.77 16.50 -7.80
N TYR A 553 23.32 17.65 -7.28
CA TYR A 553 24.18 18.80 -7.05
C TYR A 553 25.25 18.51 -5.99
N PHE A 554 24.84 18.10 -4.79
CA PHE A 554 25.77 17.91 -3.67
C PHE A 554 26.73 16.74 -3.84
N TYR A 555 26.31 15.64 -4.46
CA TYR A 555 27.06 14.38 -4.45
C TYR A 555 27.65 13.97 -5.80
N PHE A 556 27.16 14.54 -6.90
CA PHE A 556 27.64 14.25 -8.26
C PHE A 556 28.10 15.48 -9.04
N SER A 557 28.06 16.67 -8.44
CA SER A 557 28.52 17.93 -9.04
C SER A 557 27.83 18.29 -10.35
N ASN A 558 26.58 17.85 -10.53
CA ASN A 558 25.76 18.24 -11.67
C ASN A 558 25.31 19.71 -11.53
N PRO A 559 25.19 20.46 -12.63
CA PRO A 559 24.72 21.84 -12.58
C PRO A 559 23.29 21.91 -12.03
N TRP A 560 23.07 22.82 -11.07
CA TRP A 560 21.73 23.09 -10.53
C TRP A 560 20.89 23.86 -11.55
N ILE A 561 19.67 23.41 -11.79
CA ILE A 561 18.65 24.13 -12.56
C ILE A 561 17.70 24.78 -11.56
N ALA A 562 17.59 26.12 -11.60
CA ALA A 562 16.73 26.87 -10.70
C ALA A 562 15.26 26.42 -10.81
N SER A 563 14.66 26.08 -9.67
CA SER A 563 13.25 25.73 -9.51
C SER A 563 12.52 26.78 -8.67
N ASN A 564 11.30 27.17 -9.06
CA ASN A 564 10.47 28.05 -8.24
C ASN A 564 10.36 27.48 -6.80
N THR A 565 10.69 28.29 -5.79
CA THR A 565 10.66 27.87 -4.38
C THR A 565 9.29 28.00 -3.74
N GLU A 566 8.36 28.73 -4.35
CA GLU A 566 7.00 28.93 -3.81
C GLU A 566 6.22 27.65 -3.48
N PRO A 567 6.30 26.56 -4.26
CA PRO A 567 5.59 25.32 -3.96
C PRO A 567 6.06 24.63 -2.67
N PHE A 568 7.24 25.00 -2.14
CA PHE A 568 7.85 24.32 -0.98
C PHE A 568 7.65 25.08 0.33
N LYS A 569 6.79 26.11 0.38
CA LYS A 569 6.49 26.90 1.60
C LYS A 569 6.10 26.04 2.80
N ASP A 570 5.51 24.87 2.56
CA ASP A 570 5.09 23.92 3.59
C ASP A 570 6.22 22.99 4.08
N SER A 571 7.42 23.06 3.50
CA SER A 571 8.63 22.34 3.94
C SER A 571 9.83 23.28 4.18
N PRO A 572 9.86 24.00 5.32
CA PRO A 572 10.98 24.82 5.78
C PRO A 572 12.38 24.18 5.68
N LEU A 573 12.53 22.87 5.92
CA LEU A 573 13.84 22.21 5.79
C LEU A 573 14.30 22.12 4.34
N LEU A 574 13.41 21.69 3.43
CA LEU A 574 13.72 21.65 2.01
C LEU A 574 14.00 23.05 1.48
N LEU A 575 13.20 24.05 1.87
CA LEU A 575 13.46 25.45 1.53
C LEU A 575 14.83 25.92 2.02
N ALA A 576 15.22 25.56 3.25
CA ALA A 576 16.51 25.91 3.78
C ALA A 576 17.66 25.33 2.94
N ILE A 577 17.54 24.07 2.52
CA ILE A 577 18.52 23.40 1.65
C ILE A 577 18.55 24.03 0.26
N LEU A 578 17.38 24.30 -0.34
CA LEU A 578 17.29 24.94 -1.65
C LEU A 578 17.89 26.34 -1.65
N GLU A 579 17.57 27.18 -0.66
CA GLU A 579 18.16 28.50 -0.49
C GLU A 579 19.68 28.44 -0.26
N MET A 580 20.16 27.39 0.41
CA MET A 580 21.60 27.14 0.55
C MET A 580 22.25 26.84 -0.81
N ILE A 581 21.63 25.99 -1.63
CA ILE A 581 22.09 25.71 -3.01
C ILE A 581 22.06 26.99 -3.84
N TYR A 582 21.01 27.81 -3.73
CA TYR A 582 20.94 29.09 -4.43
C TYR A 582 22.07 30.03 -4.05
N GLY A 583 22.41 30.11 -2.75
CA GLY A 583 23.57 30.87 -2.31
C GLY A 583 24.88 30.37 -2.91
N TYR A 584 25.09 29.05 -3.00
CA TYR A 584 26.29 28.48 -3.63
C TYR A 584 26.35 28.67 -5.15
N THR A 585 25.20 28.60 -5.82
CA THR A 585 25.09 28.62 -7.29
C THR A 585 24.82 30.01 -7.86
N TYR A 586 24.67 31.02 -7.00
CA TYR A 586 24.41 32.40 -7.38
C TYR A 586 25.46 32.92 -8.35
N LYS A 587 25.02 33.30 -9.55
CA LYS A 587 25.84 33.97 -10.56
C LYS A 587 25.61 35.48 -10.46
N THR A 588 26.68 36.25 -10.56
CA THR A 588 26.60 37.71 -10.57
C THR A 588 25.78 38.18 -11.76
N ASP A 589 24.74 38.96 -11.50
CA ASP A 589 23.94 39.63 -12.52
C ASP A 589 24.71 40.89 -12.98
N PRO A 590 25.07 40.98 -14.28
CA PRO A 590 25.75 42.16 -14.82
C PRO A 590 24.89 43.43 -14.77
N GLY A 591 23.57 43.31 -14.57
CA GLY A 591 22.67 44.44 -14.38
C GLY A 591 22.61 45.00 -12.95
N LEU A 592 23.28 44.36 -11.99
CA LEU A 592 23.30 44.77 -10.58
C LEU A 592 24.68 45.27 -10.15
N SER A 593 24.70 46.18 -9.17
CA SER A 593 25.98 46.61 -8.57
C SER A 593 26.67 45.44 -7.85
N GLU A 594 27.98 45.56 -7.62
CA GLU A 594 28.75 44.54 -6.91
C GLU A 594 28.18 44.29 -5.50
N ILE A 595 27.78 45.36 -4.80
CA ILE A 595 27.21 45.25 -3.45
C ILE A 595 25.83 44.58 -3.48
N ASP A 596 25.02 44.85 -4.51
CA ASP A 596 23.70 44.21 -4.67
C ASP A 596 23.82 42.72 -5.01
N ASN A 597 24.79 42.37 -5.85
CA ASN A 597 25.13 40.97 -6.15
C ASN A 597 25.58 40.22 -4.88
N ILE A 598 26.45 40.83 -4.07
CA ILE A 598 26.88 40.26 -2.80
C ILE A 598 25.71 40.14 -1.82
N ASN A 599 24.88 41.18 -1.70
CA ASN A 599 23.71 41.19 -0.82
C ASN A 599 22.69 40.12 -1.23
N ASN A 600 22.46 39.91 -2.52
CA ASN A 600 21.59 38.84 -3.00
C ASN A 600 22.11 37.44 -2.63
N LYS A 601 23.41 37.22 -2.78
CA LYS A 601 24.06 35.97 -2.33
C LYS A 601 23.93 35.76 -0.82
N ILE A 602 24.18 36.81 -0.03
CA ILE A 602 23.99 36.80 1.43
C ILE A 602 22.52 36.56 1.80
N ASN A 603 21.57 37.13 1.06
CA ASN A 603 20.14 36.97 1.30
C ASN A 603 19.69 35.52 1.14
N HIS A 604 20.22 34.78 0.16
CA HIS A 604 19.95 33.35 0.02
C HIS A 604 20.42 32.55 1.24
N PHE A 605 21.67 32.72 1.68
CA PHE A 605 22.15 32.08 2.90
C PHE A 605 21.39 32.52 4.16
N THR A 606 20.98 33.79 4.22
CA THR A 606 20.17 34.31 5.33
C THR A 606 18.79 33.67 5.38
N ARG A 607 18.14 33.47 4.22
CA ARG A 607 16.88 32.72 4.11
C ARG A 607 17.08 31.26 4.48
N ALA A 608 18.17 30.63 4.05
CA ALA A 608 18.52 29.27 4.45
C ALA A 608 18.60 29.14 5.99
N CYS A 609 19.33 30.05 6.64
CA CYS A 609 19.38 30.11 8.11
C CYS A 609 17.98 30.31 8.72
N LYS A 610 17.21 31.28 8.23
CA LYS A 610 15.87 31.58 8.76
C LYS A 610 14.94 30.38 8.68
N TYR A 611 14.86 29.71 7.54
CA TYR A 611 14.02 28.53 7.38
C TYR A 611 14.53 27.33 8.18
N SER A 612 15.85 27.15 8.29
CA SER A 612 16.42 26.07 9.11
C SER A 612 16.11 26.24 10.60
N ILE A 613 16.08 27.47 11.12
CA ILE A 613 15.75 27.73 12.53
C ILE A 613 14.30 27.36 12.84
N VAL A 614 13.38 27.52 11.87
CA VAL A 614 11.97 27.11 12.02
C VAL A 614 11.82 25.58 12.13
N THR A 615 12.80 24.80 11.68
CA THR A 615 12.73 23.33 11.66
C THR A 615 13.22 22.65 12.92
N VAL A 616 13.86 23.39 13.83
CA VAL A 616 14.51 22.83 15.01
C VAL A 616 13.81 23.39 16.24
N ASP A 617 13.27 22.52 17.09
CA ASP A 617 12.72 22.93 18.38
C ASP A 617 13.82 23.63 19.19
N SER A 618 13.44 24.70 19.90
CA SER A 618 14.36 25.61 20.59
C SER A 618 15.27 24.96 21.65
N ASP A 619 15.01 23.69 21.97
CA ASP A 619 15.71 22.93 23.00
C ASP A 619 16.86 22.07 22.44
N SER A 620 16.99 21.91 21.11
CA SER A 620 18.11 21.15 20.52
C SER A 620 19.20 22.09 19.97
N HIS A 621 20.44 21.85 20.42
CA HIS A 621 21.52 22.84 20.38
C HIS A 621 22.41 22.76 19.12
N SER A 622 22.11 21.88 18.15
CA SER A 622 22.95 21.69 16.96
C SER A 622 22.19 21.81 15.63
N ASN A 623 21.93 23.06 15.21
CA ASN A 623 21.43 23.31 13.86
C ASN A 623 22.61 23.47 12.88
N ARG A 624 23.10 22.35 12.34
CA ARG A 624 24.24 22.34 11.40
C ARG A 624 23.99 23.13 10.11
N LEU A 625 22.74 23.21 9.67
CA LEU A 625 22.39 23.98 8.46
C LEU A 625 22.45 25.49 8.72
N ALA A 626 21.96 25.95 9.87
CA ALA A 626 22.14 27.33 10.31
C ALA A 626 23.62 27.67 10.52
N MET A 627 24.38 26.77 11.15
CA MET A 627 25.83 26.92 11.33
C MET A 627 26.53 27.11 9.98
N LEU A 628 26.30 26.22 9.02
CA LEU A 628 26.89 26.30 7.69
C LEU A 628 26.46 27.58 6.95
N GLY A 629 25.18 27.96 7.04
CA GLY A 629 24.69 29.19 6.43
C GLY A 629 25.37 30.44 6.99
N TYR A 630 25.52 30.56 8.32
CA TYR A 630 26.24 31.69 8.93
C TYR A 630 27.75 31.67 8.63
N TRP A 631 28.36 30.50 8.51
CA TRP A 631 29.74 30.36 8.06
C TRP A 631 29.93 30.92 6.65
N GLU A 632 29.04 30.59 5.72
CA GLU A 632 29.10 31.10 4.34
C GLU A 632 28.81 32.61 4.25
N ILE A 633 27.86 33.14 5.03
CA ILE A 633 27.64 34.59 5.14
C ILE A 633 28.91 35.27 5.63
N TRP A 634 29.52 34.74 6.70
CA TRP A 634 30.77 35.28 7.23
C TRP A 634 31.89 35.23 6.19
N ASN A 635 32.07 34.11 5.48
CA ASN A 635 33.07 34.00 4.41
C ASN A 635 32.88 35.05 3.32
N VAL A 636 31.64 35.28 2.87
CA VAL A 636 31.33 36.27 1.84
C VAL A 636 31.61 37.68 2.35
N MET A 637 31.13 38.05 3.55
CA MET A 637 31.36 39.37 4.12
C MET A 637 32.84 39.62 4.44
N ASN A 638 33.54 38.61 4.96
CA ASN A 638 34.94 38.67 5.36
C ASN A 638 35.89 38.70 4.15
N LYS A 639 35.49 38.17 2.99
CA LYS A 639 36.22 38.39 1.73
C LYS A 639 36.03 39.82 1.19
N ASN A 640 34.93 40.47 1.55
CA ASN A 640 34.53 41.79 1.07
C ASN A 640 34.49 42.83 2.20
N LYS A 641 35.44 42.78 3.15
CA LYS A 641 35.40 43.58 4.40
C LYS A 641 35.24 45.08 4.18
N ASN A 642 35.74 45.59 3.06
CA ASN A 642 35.68 47.01 2.72
C ASN A 642 34.25 47.50 2.45
N LEU A 643 33.32 46.58 2.17
CA LEU A 643 31.92 46.87 1.87
C LEU A 643 30.99 46.72 3.09
N PHE A 644 31.49 46.19 4.21
CA PHE A 644 30.68 45.89 5.39
C PHE A 644 31.32 46.42 6.68
N PRO A 645 30.55 47.02 7.61
CA PRO A 645 31.05 47.40 8.93
C PRO A 645 31.55 46.18 9.73
N SER A 646 32.69 46.31 10.42
CA SER A 646 33.28 45.24 11.23
C SER A 646 32.31 44.64 12.25
N GLU A 647 31.48 45.48 12.87
CA GLU A 647 30.44 45.06 13.82
C GLU A 647 29.43 44.07 13.21
N GLN A 648 29.10 44.23 11.93
CA GLN A 648 28.17 43.31 11.25
C GLN A 648 28.84 41.95 10.98
N ILE A 649 30.12 41.95 10.61
CA ILE A 649 30.91 40.73 10.39
C ILE A 649 31.06 39.95 11.71
N GLU A 650 31.37 40.64 12.80
CA GLU A 650 31.47 40.07 14.14
C GLU A 650 30.12 39.51 14.63
N LYS A 651 29.01 40.19 14.33
CA LYS A 651 27.66 39.71 14.66
C LYS A 651 27.33 38.40 13.96
N VAL A 652 27.69 38.25 12.68
CA VAL A 652 27.51 36.99 11.94
C VAL A 652 28.41 35.91 12.51
N TRP A 653 29.66 36.23 12.83
CA TRP A 653 30.59 35.30 13.48
C TRP A 653 30.09 34.81 14.85
N GLY A 654 29.51 35.70 15.66
CA GLY A 654 28.89 35.34 16.94
C GLY A 654 27.72 34.39 16.77
N LYS A 655 26.91 34.55 15.73
CA LYS A 655 25.82 33.61 15.40
C LYS A 655 26.36 32.26 14.92
N TYR A 656 27.38 32.23 14.06
CA TYR A 656 28.06 30.98 13.69
C TYR A 656 28.57 30.25 14.95
N SER A 657 29.28 30.96 15.82
CA SER A 657 29.86 30.42 17.05
C SER A 657 28.78 29.85 17.99
N TYR A 658 27.63 30.50 18.09
CA TYR A 658 26.48 30.01 18.86
C TYR A 658 25.98 28.65 18.36
N PHE A 659 25.85 28.47 17.04
CA PHE A 659 25.40 27.19 16.47
C PHE A 659 26.52 26.14 16.37
N ALA A 660 27.79 26.57 16.48
CA ALA A 660 28.96 25.69 16.47
C ALA A 660 29.37 25.18 17.86
N SER A 661 28.96 25.84 18.96
CA SER A 661 29.31 25.42 20.31
C SER A 661 28.50 24.21 20.77
N GLU A 662 29.14 23.05 20.92
CA GLU A 662 28.49 21.79 21.35
C GLU A 662 28.24 21.68 22.88
N SER A 663 28.43 22.72 23.68
CA SER A 663 28.31 22.58 25.15
C SER A 663 28.05 23.90 25.90
N SER A 664 26.80 24.11 26.33
CA SER A 664 26.47 24.96 27.48
C SER A 664 25.20 24.44 28.14
N PRO A 665 25.20 24.07 29.43
CA PRO A 665 24.03 23.53 30.12
C PRO A 665 22.98 24.61 30.50
N ASN A 666 23.09 25.84 29.99
CA ASN A 666 22.07 26.88 30.18
C ASN A 666 22.22 28.04 29.16
N PRO A 667 21.41 28.10 28.10
CA PRO A 667 21.24 29.32 27.33
C PRO A 667 20.02 30.10 27.83
N LYS A 668 20.26 31.30 28.37
CA LYS A 668 19.20 32.30 28.58
C LYS A 668 18.56 32.63 27.24
N ARG A 669 17.21 32.60 27.20
CA ARG A 669 16.36 33.07 26.09
C ARG A 669 16.87 34.41 25.53
N VAL A 670 17.17 34.46 24.24
CA VAL A 670 17.13 35.72 23.49
C VAL A 670 15.76 35.82 22.85
N LYS A 671 14.92 36.72 23.36
CA LYS A 671 13.69 37.13 22.66
C LYS A 671 14.12 37.92 21.42
N PHE A 672 13.66 37.50 20.25
CA PHE A 672 13.72 38.32 19.04
C PHE A 672 12.51 39.26 19.05
N ASN A 673 12.78 40.58 19.03
CA ASN A 673 11.81 41.61 18.66
C ASN A 673 11.94 41.90 17.16
#